data_AF-A0A1T4VDD2-F1
#
_entry.id   AF-A0A1T4VDD2-F1
#
_cell.length_a   1.000
_cell.length_b   1.000
_cell.length_c   1.000
_cell.angle_alpha   90.00
_cell.angle_beta   90.00
_cell.angle_gamma   90.00
#
_symmetry.space_group_name_H-M   'P 1'
#
loop_
_entity.id
_entity.type
_entity.pdbx_description
1 polymer ?
#
loop_
_entity_poly.entity_id
_entity_poly.type
_entity_poly.pdbx_seq_one_letter_code
_entity_poly.pdbx_strand_id
1 'polypeptide(L)'
;MAGEAGTCDVQTGGSTRGDTCQDLQKCVYAGYVLCNLNDLCVFHGPGRSLLYLITPAVFMHIHPYRLPFAERKKTVFLMLLFSVFCFFFSFQSSAQAATQAKMYQEAVAQFQRVEKSSSLSKRRDMWTSVHSRFKRVLSKNPSSSYAPKALYFMARSYEELARNSWLKRDARTAVDAYQRAENRFSRNHSWADDCLYRKAMLRYERLNDAGGAAKDLQLLLQRYPGGDKARDARQTLAMLAKKGVPEARIKAARRPSPPRSMIPDSRVPRSVRTVYDEAVDRLKGFRRSKSVTRDDCLRLARVFDALGEKRGAGLYAPRSLYHSGQTYEELGKRSGRRDDFEEAVVRYQRAFDSFPASNSWRDDCLYRKAYVSYTYLKKEDQAYADLIELKRNFPHGDMVANANAMLRKMDRPTRVASAKTSQKSVASVAVFKQPRRRVRTTGIARLTDIRHRSGDTYTRVVLDLDREINFEDHTLAPDPKHGKMHRLFVDLEKTRLGKDLAARVMVKDGILNGVRAGQNDSSTARVVFDFQSMQKYHMFTLQNPFRIVVDVYGDGDSPAPAVVTHAAAKKLPPVKRDHKPTYKERKVASDVLAQLGMTFKTIMIDAGHGGIDPGALDKVWWKDKRGRKHWKIRTREKEVALKAAKILGKKFERKGYRVLYTRTTDYKVQLEDRAMAANIKKADLFISLHCNANRKASVRGFETYYLGKARNNIVLRLAAKENNVDPVRISDTQKIVLDLVNSFKMKESRELATLVQKRCVTGLRRHYRGIKDHGARGAPFFVLVGARMPAILVEMGYITNPTEVKLLRSTTYLERVADGIVQGVEDYRKSLSRVGR
;
A
#
# COMPACT_ATOMS: atom_id res chain seq x y z
N MET A 1 3.30 -61.20 -48.36
CA MET A 1 1.89 -61.06 -48.78
C MET A 1 1.15 -60.28 -47.72
N ALA A 2 0.28 -59.38 -48.16
CA ALA A 2 -0.52 -58.46 -47.37
C ALA A 2 -1.61 -59.18 -46.53
N GLY A 3 -2.24 -58.42 -45.63
CA GLY A 3 -3.51 -58.78 -44.96
C GLY A 3 -3.45 -58.42 -43.47
N GLU A 4 -3.83 -57.21 -43.06
CA GLU A 4 -5.20 -56.72 -42.81
C GLU A 4 -5.86 -57.24 -41.52
N ALA A 5 -6.13 -56.24 -40.66
CA ALA A 5 -7.33 -56.00 -39.86
C ALA A 5 -8.04 -57.14 -39.09
N GLY A 6 -8.25 -56.89 -37.80
CA GLY A 6 -9.21 -57.64 -36.99
C GLY A 6 -9.34 -57.08 -35.57
N THR A 7 -10.24 -56.13 -35.39
CA THR A 7 -10.76 -55.63 -34.11
C THR A 7 -11.52 -56.71 -33.35
N CYS A 8 -11.42 -56.77 -32.02
CA CYS A 8 -12.53 -57.18 -31.16
C CYS A 8 -12.38 -56.66 -29.73
N ASP A 9 -13.54 -56.37 -29.16
CA ASP A 9 -13.82 -55.51 -28.01
C ASP A 9 -14.28 -56.37 -26.80
N VAL A 10 -14.18 -55.78 -25.60
CA VAL A 10 -15.17 -55.89 -24.50
C VAL A 10 -15.15 -57.08 -23.48
N GLN A 11 -14.79 -56.70 -22.23
CA GLN A 11 -15.48 -56.89 -20.92
C GLN A 11 -15.31 -58.12 -19.98
N THR A 12 -15.36 -57.74 -18.68
CA THR A 12 -15.65 -58.49 -17.42
C THR A 12 -14.49 -59.32 -16.84
N GLY A 13 -14.22 -59.47 -15.53
CA GLY A 13 -14.83 -59.08 -14.26
C GLY A 13 -14.39 -60.10 -13.16
N GLY A 14 -14.09 -59.67 -11.92
CA GLY A 14 -13.87 -60.53 -10.72
C GLY A 14 -12.39 -60.85 -10.38
N SER A 15 -11.78 -60.31 -9.31
CA SER A 15 -11.86 -60.67 -7.86
C SER A 15 -11.27 -62.04 -7.49
N THR A 16 -10.10 -62.07 -6.83
CA THR A 16 -9.87 -62.63 -5.45
C THR A 16 -8.40 -62.47 -4.97
N ARG A 17 -8.26 -62.39 -3.63
CA ARG A 17 -7.05 -62.47 -2.77
C ARG A 17 -6.18 -63.70 -3.09
N GLY A 18 -4.90 -63.86 -2.75
CA GLY A 18 -3.93 -63.16 -1.90
C GLY A 18 -2.57 -63.89 -1.97
N ASP A 19 -1.60 -63.39 -1.20
CA ASP A 19 -0.35 -64.04 -0.75
C ASP A 19 0.85 -64.22 -1.72
N THR A 20 1.83 -63.32 -1.50
CA THR A 20 3.28 -63.52 -1.34
C THR A 20 4.07 -64.48 -2.26
N CYS A 21 4.86 -63.84 -3.14
CA CYS A 21 6.32 -63.98 -3.32
C CYS A 21 6.91 -65.39 -3.45
N GLN A 22 7.21 -65.81 -4.69
CA GLN A 22 8.45 -66.52 -5.06
C GLN A 22 8.65 -66.53 -6.59
N ASP A 23 9.91 -66.52 -7.01
CA ASP A 23 10.43 -66.91 -8.33
C ASP A 23 10.35 -65.92 -9.51
N LEU A 24 11.35 -65.03 -9.54
CA LEU A 24 11.83 -64.34 -10.73
C LEU A 24 13.29 -64.73 -10.97
N GLN A 25 13.52 -65.97 -11.40
CA GLN A 25 14.84 -66.39 -11.89
C GLN A 25 14.70 -67.51 -12.94
N LYS A 26 14.37 -67.13 -14.18
CA LYS A 26 14.74 -67.84 -15.42
C LYS A 26 14.28 -67.03 -16.63
N CYS A 27 15.07 -67.10 -17.70
CA CYS A 27 14.86 -66.49 -19.02
C CYS A 27 15.43 -65.07 -19.22
N VAL A 28 16.76 -64.96 -19.13
CA VAL A 28 17.55 -64.21 -20.11
C VAL A 28 18.25 -65.25 -20.96
N TYR A 29 17.98 -65.30 -22.27
CA TYR A 29 18.99 -65.52 -23.33
C TYR A 29 18.30 -65.57 -24.70
N ALA A 30 18.61 -64.56 -25.53
CA ALA A 30 18.82 -64.58 -26.98
C ALA A 30 18.11 -63.43 -27.72
N GLY A 31 18.91 -62.64 -28.46
CA GLY A 31 18.44 -61.90 -29.64
C GLY A 31 18.52 -60.37 -29.56
N TYR A 32 19.49 -59.81 -30.28
CA TYR A 32 19.77 -58.38 -30.43
C TYR A 32 18.61 -57.57 -31.04
N VAL A 33 18.27 -56.42 -30.46
CA VAL A 33 17.66 -55.27 -31.15
C VAL A 33 18.28 -53.97 -30.62
N LEU A 34 18.83 -53.16 -31.53
CA LEU A 34 19.26 -51.78 -31.29
C LEU A 34 18.05 -50.90 -30.96
N CYS A 35 17.93 -50.43 -29.71
CA CYS A 35 16.97 -49.38 -29.36
C CYS A 35 17.59 -48.29 -28.47
N ASN A 36 17.33 -47.05 -28.90
CA ASN A 36 17.75 -45.77 -28.34
C ASN A 36 17.34 -45.57 -26.88
N LEU A 37 18.23 -44.93 -26.13
CA LEU A 37 17.99 -44.38 -24.79
C LEU A 37 16.95 -43.24 -24.84
N ASN A 38 15.66 -43.57 -24.81
CA ASN A 38 14.58 -42.69 -24.38
C ASN A 38 13.28 -43.50 -24.37
N ASP A 39 13.01 -44.23 -23.29
CA ASP A 39 11.63 -44.45 -22.83
C ASP A 39 11.65 -45.02 -21.41
N LEU A 40 11.03 -44.29 -20.49
CA LEU A 40 10.79 -44.73 -19.12
C LEU A 40 9.30 -45.04 -19.02
N CYS A 41 8.95 -46.32 -19.07
CA CYS A 41 7.59 -46.80 -18.85
C CYS A 41 7.18 -46.53 -17.39
N VAL A 42 6.04 -45.85 -17.18
CA VAL A 42 5.44 -45.63 -15.86
C VAL A 42 4.08 -46.32 -15.83
N PHE A 43 3.95 -47.38 -15.03
CA PHE A 43 2.65 -47.97 -14.70
C PHE A 43 1.94 -47.15 -13.61
N HIS A 44 0.62 -47.02 -13.72
CA HIS A 44 -0.24 -46.32 -12.75
C HIS A 44 -1.21 -47.31 -12.08
N GLY A 45 -1.07 -47.46 -10.76
CA GLY A 45 -2.06 -48.09 -9.87
C GLY A 45 -2.42 -47.13 -8.71
N PRO A 46 -3.64 -47.23 -8.12
CA PRO A 46 -4.15 -46.23 -7.19
C PRO A 46 -3.64 -46.50 -5.77
N GLY A 47 -2.80 -45.59 -5.26
CA GLY A 47 -2.44 -45.51 -3.85
C GLY A 47 -0.99 -45.90 -3.54
N ARG A 48 -0.20 -44.89 -3.17
CA ARG A 48 1.22 -44.93 -2.76
C ARG A 48 2.23 -45.09 -3.90
N SER A 49 2.72 -43.97 -4.42
CA SER A 49 3.96 -43.92 -5.21
C SER A 49 5.17 -43.96 -4.26
N LEU A 50 5.68 -45.16 -3.96
CA LEU A 50 7.08 -45.32 -3.58
C LEU A 50 7.88 -45.34 -4.88
N LEU A 51 8.79 -44.38 -5.04
CA LEU A 51 9.74 -44.34 -6.14
C LEU A 51 10.81 -45.41 -5.86
N TYR A 52 10.66 -46.62 -6.41
CA TYR A 52 11.80 -47.52 -6.52
C TYR A 52 12.75 -46.92 -7.55
N LEU A 53 13.84 -46.32 -7.08
CA LEU A 53 15.01 -46.06 -7.88
C LEU A 53 15.42 -47.40 -8.49
N ILE A 54 15.45 -47.47 -9.83
CA ILE A 54 16.21 -48.49 -10.55
C ILE A 54 17.63 -48.41 -9.94
N THR A 55 17.98 -49.42 -9.16
CA THR A 55 19.33 -49.62 -8.64
C THR A 55 20.32 -49.69 -9.80
N PRO A 56 21.64 -49.48 -9.58
CA PRO A 56 22.66 -49.41 -10.64
C PRO A 56 22.94 -50.78 -11.30
N ALA A 57 21.92 -51.58 -11.61
CA ALA A 57 22.02 -52.87 -12.28
C ALA A 57 21.95 -52.77 -13.82
N VAL A 58 21.50 -51.65 -14.39
CA VAL A 58 21.32 -51.53 -15.86
C VAL A 58 22.55 -50.92 -16.57
N PHE A 59 23.58 -50.47 -15.85
CA PHE A 59 24.82 -49.92 -16.45
C PHE A 59 26.04 -50.85 -16.38
N MET A 60 25.87 -52.11 -15.95
CA MET A 60 26.94 -53.11 -15.86
C MET A 60 27.18 -53.91 -17.15
N HIS A 61 26.70 -53.46 -18.32
CA HIS A 61 26.94 -54.14 -19.61
C HIS A 61 27.73 -53.34 -20.64
N ILE A 62 28.50 -52.35 -20.19
CA ILE A 62 29.64 -51.85 -20.98
C ILE A 62 30.91 -52.46 -20.39
N HIS A 63 31.33 -53.60 -20.94
CA HIS A 63 32.59 -54.25 -20.56
C HIS A 63 33.77 -53.29 -20.82
N PRO A 64 34.53 -52.86 -19.80
CA PRO A 64 35.65 -51.93 -19.98
C PRO A 64 36.87 -52.57 -20.68
N TYR A 65 36.77 -53.81 -21.14
CA TYR A 65 37.91 -54.63 -21.53
C TYR A 65 38.49 -54.36 -22.92
N ARG A 66 37.90 -53.46 -23.72
CA ARG A 66 38.41 -53.09 -25.06
C ARG A 66 39.04 -51.69 -25.15
N LEU A 67 39.15 -50.95 -24.05
CA LEU A 67 39.83 -49.64 -24.04
C LEU A 67 41.26 -49.75 -23.48
N PRO A 68 42.24 -48.98 -24.00
CA PRO A 68 43.59 -48.89 -23.45
C PRO A 68 43.55 -48.51 -21.96
N PHE A 69 44.50 -49.00 -21.15
CA PHE A 69 44.52 -48.87 -19.69
C PHE A 69 44.32 -47.42 -19.18
N ALA A 70 44.82 -46.43 -19.93
CA ALA A 70 44.68 -45.00 -19.59
C ALA A 70 43.23 -44.46 -19.71
N GLU A 71 42.41 -45.02 -20.61
CA GLU A 71 41.01 -44.57 -20.84
C GLU A 71 40.01 -45.27 -19.90
N ARG A 72 40.38 -46.42 -19.33
CA ARG A 72 39.56 -47.11 -18.30
C ARG A 72 39.46 -46.31 -17.02
N LYS A 73 40.57 -45.71 -16.55
CA LYS A 73 40.57 -44.87 -15.34
C LYS A 73 39.70 -43.63 -15.50
N LYS A 74 39.72 -42.99 -16.67
CA LYS A 74 38.87 -41.82 -16.98
C LYS A 74 37.39 -42.20 -17.05
N THR A 75 37.05 -43.33 -17.68
CA THR A 75 35.66 -43.77 -17.83
C THR A 75 35.04 -44.16 -16.48
N VAL A 76 35.78 -44.91 -15.65
CA VAL A 76 35.35 -45.25 -14.28
C VAL A 76 35.22 -44.01 -13.41
N PHE A 77 36.16 -43.07 -13.52
CA PHE A 77 36.10 -41.78 -12.81
C PHE A 77 34.91 -40.92 -13.24
N LEU A 78 34.59 -40.85 -14.54
CA LEU A 78 33.41 -40.14 -15.04
C LEU A 78 32.10 -40.80 -14.62
N MET A 79 32.03 -42.14 -14.59
CA MET A 79 30.85 -42.85 -14.11
C MET A 79 30.64 -42.65 -12.60
N LEU A 80 31.71 -42.64 -11.80
CA LEU A 80 31.67 -42.27 -10.38
C LEU A 80 31.24 -40.81 -10.18
N LEU A 81 31.77 -39.88 -10.97
CA LEU A 81 31.34 -38.47 -10.94
C LEU A 81 29.88 -38.30 -11.33
N PHE A 82 29.41 -39.00 -12.35
CA PHE A 82 28.02 -38.91 -12.81
C PHE A 82 27.04 -39.55 -11.82
N SER A 83 27.41 -40.67 -11.19
CA SER A 83 26.62 -41.30 -10.14
C SER A 83 26.59 -40.45 -8.87
N VAL A 84 27.72 -39.86 -8.45
CA VAL A 84 27.76 -38.86 -7.35
C VAL A 84 26.92 -37.63 -7.69
N PHE A 85 26.98 -37.14 -8.93
CA PHE A 85 26.19 -36.01 -9.41
C PHE A 85 24.68 -36.29 -9.41
N CYS A 86 24.26 -37.46 -9.92
CA CYS A 86 22.87 -37.92 -9.90
C CYS A 86 22.35 -38.13 -8.46
N PHE A 87 23.20 -38.66 -7.57
CA PHE A 87 22.87 -38.82 -6.15
C PHE A 87 22.69 -37.47 -5.45
N PHE A 88 23.58 -36.50 -5.72
CA PHE A 88 23.50 -35.13 -5.18
C PHE A 88 22.23 -34.38 -5.66
N PHE A 89 21.87 -34.48 -6.94
CA PHE A 89 20.68 -33.82 -7.49
C PHE A 89 19.36 -34.44 -6.99
N SER A 90 19.34 -35.76 -6.78
CA SER A 90 18.19 -36.47 -6.20
C SER A 90 17.97 -36.11 -4.73
N PHE A 91 19.06 -35.94 -3.95
CA PHE A 91 19.00 -35.47 -2.56
C PHE A 91 18.54 -34.02 -2.44
N GLN A 92 19.03 -33.11 -3.30
CA GLN A 92 18.62 -31.70 -3.27
C GLN A 92 17.14 -31.50 -3.58
N SER A 93 16.59 -32.23 -4.56
CA SER A 93 15.18 -32.15 -4.95
C SER A 93 14.25 -32.63 -3.83
N SER A 94 14.62 -33.73 -3.17
CA SER A 94 13.90 -34.31 -2.04
C SER A 94 13.93 -33.40 -0.81
N ALA A 95 15.09 -32.82 -0.50
CA ALA A 95 15.25 -31.88 0.61
C ALA A 95 14.46 -30.57 0.42
N GLN A 96 14.39 -30.05 -0.82
CA GLN A 96 13.59 -28.87 -1.14
C GLN A 96 12.09 -29.12 -1.01
N ALA A 97 11.61 -30.29 -1.46
CA ALA A 97 10.22 -30.69 -1.33
C ALA A 97 9.81 -30.88 0.15
N ALA A 98 10.67 -31.52 0.96
CA ALA A 98 10.46 -31.67 2.40
C ALA A 98 10.39 -30.31 3.12
N THR A 99 11.25 -29.37 2.73
CA THR A 99 11.26 -28.01 3.30
C THR A 99 9.99 -27.23 2.97
N GLN A 100 9.49 -27.32 1.72
CA GLN A 100 8.27 -26.62 1.33
C GLN A 100 7.02 -27.21 1.99
N ALA A 101 6.97 -28.54 2.13
CA ALA A 101 5.89 -29.23 2.84
C ALA A 101 5.78 -28.74 4.29
N LYS A 102 6.91 -28.64 5.01
CA LYS A 102 6.95 -28.08 6.37
C LYS A 102 6.46 -26.63 6.42
N MET A 103 6.92 -25.77 5.51
CA MET A 103 6.47 -24.38 5.42
C MET A 103 4.95 -24.27 5.19
N TYR A 104 4.40 -25.17 4.37
CA TYR A 104 2.97 -25.24 4.11
C TYR A 104 2.19 -25.68 5.35
N GLN A 105 2.65 -26.73 6.05
CA GLN A 105 2.03 -27.18 7.29
C GLN A 105 2.00 -26.09 8.37
N GLU A 106 3.11 -25.38 8.57
CA GLU A 106 3.17 -24.24 9.51
C GLU A 106 2.22 -23.10 9.10
N ALA A 107 2.06 -22.85 7.80
CA ALA A 107 1.14 -21.83 7.30
C ALA A 107 -0.32 -22.22 7.54
N VAL A 108 -0.67 -23.49 7.34
CA VAL A 108 -2.01 -24.04 7.61
C VAL A 108 -2.30 -24.03 9.11
N ALA A 109 -1.36 -24.45 9.96
CA ALA A 109 -1.52 -24.40 11.41
C ALA A 109 -1.80 -22.97 11.91
N GLN A 110 -1.09 -21.98 11.34
CA GLN A 110 -1.35 -20.57 11.66
C GLN A 110 -2.72 -20.11 11.14
N PHE A 111 -3.13 -20.53 9.94
CA PHE A 111 -4.47 -20.24 9.41
C PHE A 111 -5.55 -20.76 10.36
N GLN A 112 -5.48 -22.04 10.74
CA GLN A 112 -6.44 -22.69 11.63
C GLN A 112 -6.49 -22.04 13.02
N ARG A 113 -5.33 -21.68 13.58
CA ARG A 113 -5.25 -20.96 14.85
C ARG A 113 -5.98 -19.63 14.81
N VAL A 114 -5.82 -18.88 13.70
CA VAL A 114 -6.47 -17.58 13.52
C VAL A 114 -7.97 -17.76 13.27
N GLU A 115 -8.35 -18.72 12.43
CA GLU A 115 -9.75 -19.02 12.07
C GLU A 115 -10.58 -19.48 13.28
N LYS A 116 -10.07 -20.42 14.08
CA LYS A 116 -10.79 -20.97 15.25
C LYS A 116 -10.90 -19.99 16.41
N SER A 117 -10.03 -18.99 16.47
CA SER A 117 -10.04 -18.01 17.54
C SER A 117 -10.98 -16.85 17.21
N SER A 118 -12.02 -16.68 18.03
CA SER A 118 -12.99 -15.58 17.91
C SER A 118 -12.37 -14.19 18.08
N SER A 119 -11.19 -14.09 18.72
CA SER A 119 -10.45 -12.84 18.91
C SER A 119 -9.40 -12.61 17.82
N LEU A 120 -8.66 -13.65 17.42
CA LEU A 120 -7.63 -13.51 16.37
C LEU A 120 -8.23 -13.38 14.97
N SER A 121 -9.35 -14.04 14.68
CA SER A 121 -10.04 -13.91 13.39
C SER A 121 -10.56 -12.50 13.11
N LYS A 122 -10.82 -11.69 14.13
CA LYS A 122 -11.22 -10.28 13.98
C LYS A 122 -10.04 -9.35 13.67
N ARG A 123 -8.81 -9.83 13.82
CA ARG A 123 -7.57 -9.06 13.67
C ARG A 123 -6.95 -9.23 12.29
N ARG A 124 -7.01 -8.18 11.46
CA ARG A 124 -6.46 -8.20 10.08
C ARG A 124 -4.96 -8.49 10.01
N ASP A 125 -4.19 -8.06 11.00
CA ASP A 125 -2.76 -8.32 11.09
C ASP A 125 -2.45 -9.82 11.23
N MET A 126 -3.32 -10.57 11.91
CA MET A 126 -3.21 -12.03 12.02
C MET A 126 -3.40 -12.71 10.66
N TRP A 127 -4.42 -12.32 9.88
CA TRP A 127 -4.61 -12.80 8.51
C TRP A 127 -3.47 -12.38 7.58
N THR A 128 -2.91 -11.18 7.77
CA THR A 128 -1.75 -10.71 6.98
C THR A 128 -0.49 -11.54 7.27
N SER A 129 -0.33 -12.01 8.52
CA SER A 129 0.73 -12.96 8.89
C SER A 129 0.54 -14.31 8.18
N VAL A 130 -0.69 -14.82 8.15
CA VAL A 130 -1.07 -16.04 7.41
C VAL A 130 -0.75 -15.89 5.91
N HIS A 131 -1.15 -14.78 5.27
CA HIS A 131 -0.81 -14.49 3.87
C HIS A 131 0.69 -14.51 3.61
N SER A 132 1.46 -13.91 4.51
CA SER A 132 2.92 -13.83 4.38
C SER A 132 3.57 -15.20 4.43
N ARG A 133 3.01 -16.14 5.22
CA ARG A 133 3.48 -17.53 5.29
C ARG A 133 3.18 -18.28 3.98
N PHE A 134 1.96 -18.21 3.49
CA PHE A 134 1.60 -18.86 2.20
C PHE A 134 2.33 -18.26 1.00
N LYS A 135 2.61 -16.95 1.00
CA LYS A 135 3.48 -16.33 -0.03
C LYS A 135 4.88 -16.93 -0.05
N ARG A 136 5.45 -17.29 1.11
CA ARG A 136 6.76 -17.95 1.16
C ARG A 136 6.71 -19.38 0.61
N VAL A 137 5.61 -20.10 0.86
CA VAL A 137 5.37 -21.43 0.26
C VAL A 137 5.34 -21.31 -1.26
N LEU A 138 4.61 -20.32 -1.79
CA LEU A 138 4.51 -20.05 -3.23
C LEU A 138 5.84 -19.68 -3.86
N SER A 139 6.64 -18.83 -3.20
CA SER A 139 7.94 -18.41 -3.75
C SER A 139 9.00 -19.51 -3.74
N LYS A 140 8.89 -20.50 -2.83
CA LYS A 140 9.90 -21.56 -2.67
C LYS A 140 9.91 -22.52 -3.87
N ASN A 141 8.74 -22.99 -4.30
CA ASN A 141 8.58 -23.78 -5.52
C ASN A 141 7.17 -23.55 -6.11
N PRO A 142 7.04 -22.64 -7.10
CA PRO A 142 5.76 -22.24 -7.70
C PRO A 142 5.03 -23.34 -8.48
N SER A 143 5.74 -24.40 -8.90
CA SER A 143 5.19 -25.50 -9.70
C SER A 143 4.84 -26.74 -8.86
N SER A 144 5.10 -26.69 -7.55
CA SER A 144 4.78 -27.78 -6.63
C SER A 144 3.26 -28.00 -6.46
N SER A 145 2.89 -29.18 -5.97
CA SER A 145 1.52 -29.49 -5.53
C SER A 145 1.05 -28.64 -4.35
N TYR A 146 1.96 -27.98 -3.62
CA TYR A 146 1.64 -27.05 -2.53
C TYR A 146 1.30 -25.63 -3.01
N ALA A 147 1.70 -25.24 -4.22
CA ALA A 147 1.40 -23.92 -4.78
C ALA A 147 -0.11 -23.66 -4.95
N PRO A 148 -0.91 -24.51 -5.62
CA PRO A 148 -2.36 -24.29 -5.70
C PRO A 148 -3.04 -24.32 -4.33
N LYS A 149 -2.55 -25.19 -3.41
CA LYS A 149 -3.04 -25.28 -2.03
C LYS A 149 -2.78 -24.00 -1.22
N ALA A 150 -1.58 -23.42 -1.37
CA ALA A 150 -1.23 -22.15 -0.72
C ALA A 150 -2.09 -20.99 -1.24
N LEU A 151 -2.39 -20.94 -2.55
CA LEU A 151 -3.30 -19.95 -3.12
C LEU A 151 -4.73 -20.12 -2.61
N TYR A 152 -5.20 -21.37 -2.49
CA TYR A 152 -6.51 -21.67 -1.90
C TYR A 152 -6.62 -21.13 -0.48
N PHE A 153 -5.64 -21.42 0.38
CA PHE A 153 -5.66 -20.90 1.75
C PHE A 153 -5.46 -19.39 1.85
N MET A 154 -4.73 -18.77 0.91
CA MET A 154 -4.70 -17.32 0.78
C MET A 154 -6.07 -16.75 0.41
N ALA A 155 -6.79 -17.41 -0.49
CA ALA A 155 -8.14 -17.01 -0.86
C ALA A 155 -9.11 -17.17 0.32
N ARG A 156 -9.04 -18.29 1.04
CA ARG A 156 -9.78 -18.52 2.30
C ARG A 156 -9.50 -17.45 3.35
N SER A 157 -8.24 -17.07 3.56
CA SER A 157 -7.94 -16.03 4.54
C SER A 157 -8.42 -14.63 4.12
N TYR A 158 -8.45 -14.31 2.82
CA TYR A 158 -9.12 -13.10 2.34
C TYR A 158 -10.64 -13.19 2.43
N GLU A 159 -11.23 -14.38 2.25
CA GLU A 159 -12.66 -14.63 2.46
C GLU A 159 -13.04 -14.41 3.93
N GLU A 160 -12.33 -15.03 4.88
CA GLU A 160 -12.56 -14.83 6.31
C GLU A 160 -12.33 -13.36 6.71
N LEU A 161 -11.32 -12.72 6.11
CA LEU A 161 -11.12 -11.29 6.31
C LEU A 161 -12.30 -10.48 5.75
N ALA A 162 -12.83 -10.82 4.58
CA ALA A 162 -13.98 -10.14 3.98
C ALA A 162 -15.27 -10.34 4.78
N ARG A 163 -15.47 -11.52 5.39
CA ARG A 163 -16.59 -11.80 6.31
C ARG A 163 -16.52 -10.90 7.54
N ASN A 164 -15.33 -10.67 8.08
CA ASN A 164 -15.13 -9.85 9.27
C ASN A 164 -15.04 -8.34 8.97
N SER A 165 -14.46 -7.96 7.82
CA SER A 165 -14.20 -6.57 7.45
C SER A 165 -15.34 -5.91 6.67
N TRP A 166 -16.19 -6.70 6.02
CA TRP A 166 -17.25 -6.27 5.09
C TRP A 166 -16.74 -5.43 3.90
N LEU A 167 -15.43 -5.37 3.67
CA LEU A 167 -14.86 -4.58 2.57
C LEU A 167 -14.95 -5.33 1.24
N LYS A 168 -15.59 -4.72 0.24
CA LYS A 168 -15.63 -5.25 -1.14
C LYS A 168 -14.24 -5.54 -1.72
N ARG A 169 -13.20 -4.79 -1.30
CA ARG A 169 -11.82 -5.03 -1.75
C ARG A 169 -11.29 -6.40 -1.32
N ASP A 170 -11.62 -6.85 -0.11
CA ASP A 170 -11.15 -8.12 0.43
C ASP A 170 -11.85 -9.28 -0.28
N ALA A 171 -13.15 -9.13 -0.54
CA ALA A 171 -13.90 -10.06 -1.36
C ALA A 171 -13.37 -10.14 -2.80
N ARG A 172 -13.01 -9.00 -3.44
CA ARG A 172 -12.37 -9.00 -4.78
C ARG A 172 -11.02 -9.71 -4.77
N THR A 173 -10.20 -9.49 -3.74
CA THR A 173 -8.90 -10.18 -3.61
C THR A 173 -9.07 -11.68 -3.36
N ALA A 174 -10.07 -12.08 -2.57
CA ALA A 174 -10.42 -13.49 -2.38
C ALA A 174 -10.87 -14.13 -3.71
N VAL A 175 -11.72 -13.45 -4.48
CA VAL A 175 -12.17 -13.90 -5.82
C VAL A 175 -10.99 -14.11 -6.77
N ASP A 176 -10.05 -13.17 -6.84
CA ASP A 176 -8.82 -13.32 -7.65
C ASP A 176 -7.97 -14.51 -7.19
N ALA A 177 -7.75 -14.64 -5.88
CA ALA A 177 -6.96 -15.73 -5.33
C ALA A 177 -7.59 -17.11 -5.58
N TYR A 178 -8.92 -17.23 -5.47
CA TYR A 178 -9.65 -18.45 -5.82
C TYR A 178 -9.54 -18.78 -7.31
N GLN A 179 -9.67 -17.78 -8.19
CA GLN A 179 -9.47 -17.99 -9.63
C GLN A 179 -8.06 -18.51 -9.93
N ARG A 180 -7.05 -17.96 -9.26
CA ARG A 180 -5.64 -18.37 -9.43
C ARG A 180 -5.35 -19.74 -8.85
N ALA A 181 -6.07 -20.17 -7.81
CA ALA A 181 -5.98 -21.50 -7.24
C ALA A 181 -6.65 -22.52 -8.17
N GLU A 182 -7.88 -22.25 -8.63
CA GLU A 182 -8.61 -23.09 -9.58
C GLU A 182 -7.81 -23.32 -10.86
N ASN A 183 -7.20 -22.28 -11.44
CA ASN A 183 -6.37 -22.42 -12.63
C ASN A 183 -5.17 -23.38 -12.47
N ARG A 184 -4.76 -23.69 -11.23
CA ARG A 184 -3.56 -24.49 -10.94
C ARG A 184 -3.84 -25.92 -10.45
N PHE A 185 -5.03 -26.19 -9.93
CA PHE A 185 -5.40 -27.56 -9.53
C PHE A 185 -5.47 -28.52 -10.75
N SER A 186 -5.45 -29.83 -10.53
CA SER A 186 -5.73 -30.79 -11.61
C SER A 186 -7.24 -30.84 -11.92
N ARG A 187 -7.66 -31.54 -12.99
CA ARG A 187 -9.08 -31.62 -13.40
C ARG A 187 -9.97 -32.37 -12.41
N ASN A 188 -9.41 -33.34 -11.70
CA ASN A 188 -10.18 -34.19 -10.78
C ASN A 188 -9.93 -33.82 -9.31
N HIS A 189 -9.34 -32.65 -9.05
CA HIS A 189 -9.03 -32.23 -7.69
C HIS A 189 -10.26 -31.57 -7.06
N SER A 190 -10.74 -32.11 -5.94
CA SER A 190 -11.92 -31.63 -5.21
C SER A 190 -11.86 -30.17 -4.75
N TRP A 191 -10.67 -29.61 -4.55
CA TRP A 191 -10.58 -28.17 -4.22
C TRP A 191 -10.82 -27.23 -5.41
N ALA A 192 -10.90 -27.75 -6.64
CA ALA A 192 -11.06 -26.91 -7.83
C ALA A 192 -12.51 -26.41 -7.97
N ASP A 193 -13.50 -27.27 -7.74
CA ASP A 193 -14.91 -26.91 -7.66
C ASP A 193 -15.22 -26.12 -6.38
N ASP A 194 -14.58 -26.43 -5.24
CA ASP A 194 -14.62 -25.57 -4.05
C ASP A 194 -14.22 -24.12 -4.35
N CYS A 195 -13.15 -23.92 -5.14
CA CYS A 195 -12.70 -22.58 -5.53
C CYS A 195 -13.77 -21.84 -6.33
N LEU A 196 -14.38 -22.50 -7.33
CA LEU A 196 -15.41 -21.88 -8.17
C LEU A 196 -16.66 -21.55 -7.36
N TYR A 197 -17.10 -22.46 -6.51
CA TYR A 197 -18.28 -22.26 -5.68
C TYR A 197 -18.07 -21.10 -4.70
N ARG A 198 -16.98 -21.10 -3.94
CA ARG A 198 -16.67 -20.02 -2.98
C ARG A 198 -16.48 -18.67 -3.66
N LYS A 199 -15.86 -18.65 -4.84
CA LYS A 199 -15.71 -17.45 -5.68
C LYS A 199 -17.08 -16.92 -6.12
N ALA A 200 -17.99 -17.78 -6.54
CA ALA A 200 -19.36 -17.42 -6.92
C ALA A 200 -20.13 -16.82 -5.73
N MET A 201 -20.08 -17.48 -4.57
CA MET A 201 -20.74 -16.99 -3.36
C MET A 201 -20.19 -15.63 -2.92
N LEU A 202 -18.88 -15.42 -2.98
CA LEU A 202 -18.28 -14.10 -2.70
C LEU A 202 -18.76 -13.01 -3.67
N ARG A 203 -18.90 -13.33 -4.97
CA ARG A 203 -19.44 -12.40 -5.96
C ARG A 203 -20.89 -12.02 -5.65
N TYR A 204 -21.71 -13.01 -5.34
CA TYR A 204 -23.11 -12.82 -5.01
C TYR A 204 -23.28 -12.05 -3.68
N GLU A 205 -22.77 -12.59 -2.58
CA GLU A 205 -23.04 -12.09 -1.22
C GLU A 205 -22.30 -10.79 -0.89
N ARG A 206 -21.09 -10.60 -1.43
CA ARG A 206 -20.20 -9.50 -1.01
C ARG A 206 -19.97 -8.45 -2.07
N LEU A 207 -20.04 -8.83 -3.35
CA LEU A 207 -19.79 -7.90 -4.46
C LEU A 207 -21.06 -7.40 -5.14
N ASN A 208 -22.22 -7.99 -4.84
CA ASN A 208 -23.48 -7.72 -5.52
C ASN A 208 -23.38 -7.99 -7.04
N ASP A 209 -22.65 -9.04 -7.41
CA ASP A 209 -22.40 -9.45 -8.78
C ASP A 209 -23.06 -10.83 -9.03
N ALA A 210 -24.40 -10.82 -9.08
CA ALA A 210 -25.19 -12.03 -9.26
C ALA A 210 -24.97 -12.68 -10.64
N GLY A 211 -24.78 -11.87 -11.69
CA GLY A 211 -24.48 -12.37 -13.04
C GLY A 211 -23.09 -13.02 -13.12
N GLY A 212 -22.08 -12.46 -12.46
CA GLY A 212 -20.76 -13.08 -12.34
C GLY A 212 -20.77 -14.35 -11.50
N ALA A 213 -21.59 -14.40 -10.44
CA ALA A 213 -21.79 -15.61 -9.64
C ALA A 213 -22.45 -16.74 -10.46
N ALA A 214 -23.54 -16.44 -11.19
CA ALA A 214 -24.20 -17.42 -12.06
C ALA A 214 -23.23 -18.01 -13.09
N LYS A 215 -22.39 -17.18 -13.73
CA LYS A 215 -21.34 -17.63 -14.65
C LYS A 215 -20.36 -18.60 -13.99
N ASP A 216 -19.92 -18.33 -12.76
CA ASP A 216 -18.97 -19.21 -12.08
C ASP A 216 -19.59 -20.55 -11.68
N LEU A 217 -20.87 -20.57 -11.29
CA LEU A 217 -21.60 -21.78 -10.94
C LEU A 217 -21.88 -22.67 -12.16
N GLN A 218 -22.24 -22.08 -13.30
CA GLN A 218 -22.39 -22.82 -14.55
C GLN A 218 -21.04 -23.37 -15.02
N LEU A 219 -19.96 -22.59 -14.88
CA LEU A 219 -18.61 -23.04 -15.19
C LEU A 219 -18.20 -24.22 -14.31
N LEU A 220 -18.62 -24.21 -13.04
CA LEU A 220 -18.43 -25.32 -12.11
C LEU A 220 -19.14 -26.58 -12.63
N LEU A 221 -20.42 -26.49 -12.95
CA LEU A 221 -21.19 -27.65 -13.47
C LEU A 221 -20.64 -28.18 -14.79
N GLN A 222 -20.15 -27.30 -15.65
CA GLN A 222 -19.54 -27.69 -16.93
C GLN A 222 -18.20 -28.41 -16.73
N ARG A 223 -17.34 -27.92 -15.83
CA ARG A 223 -15.98 -28.44 -15.66
C ARG A 223 -15.89 -29.59 -14.66
N TYR A 224 -16.79 -29.63 -13.69
CA TYR A 224 -16.79 -30.54 -12.55
C TYR A 224 -18.21 -31.08 -12.29
N PRO A 225 -18.85 -31.75 -13.26
CA PRO A 225 -20.24 -32.20 -13.13
C PRO A 225 -20.47 -33.21 -11.99
N GLY A 226 -19.43 -33.98 -11.65
CA GLY A 226 -19.42 -34.93 -10.52
C GLY A 226 -18.72 -34.42 -9.25
N GLY A 227 -18.41 -33.12 -9.17
CA GLY A 227 -17.77 -32.51 -7.99
C GLY A 227 -18.72 -32.43 -6.78
N ASP A 228 -18.18 -32.37 -5.57
CA ASP A 228 -18.98 -32.34 -4.35
C ASP A 228 -19.80 -31.03 -4.22
N LYS A 229 -19.37 -29.96 -4.91
CA LYS A 229 -20.09 -28.68 -4.99
C LYS A 229 -21.08 -28.59 -6.16
N ALA A 230 -21.21 -29.63 -6.99
CA ALA A 230 -22.11 -29.61 -8.14
C ALA A 230 -23.60 -29.57 -7.74
N ARG A 231 -23.97 -30.21 -6.62
CA ARG A 231 -25.34 -30.15 -6.09
C ARG A 231 -25.67 -28.72 -5.60
N ASP A 232 -24.77 -28.15 -4.80
CA ASP A 232 -24.93 -26.79 -4.25
C ASP A 232 -24.98 -25.73 -5.36
N ALA A 233 -24.19 -25.91 -6.41
CA ALA A 233 -24.20 -25.02 -7.57
C ALA A 233 -25.53 -25.05 -8.33
N ARG A 234 -26.13 -26.24 -8.54
CA ARG A 234 -27.47 -26.38 -9.14
C ARG A 234 -28.54 -25.69 -8.30
N GLN A 235 -28.52 -25.89 -6.98
CA GLN A 235 -29.48 -25.26 -6.07
C GLN A 235 -29.34 -23.73 -6.05
N THR A 236 -28.09 -23.23 -6.02
CA THR A 236 -27.81 -21.79 -6.01
C THR A 236 -28.22 -21.14 -7.34
N LEU A 237 -27.99 -21.79 -8.48
CA LEU A 237 -28.46 -21.31 -9.78
C LEU A 237 -29.99 -21.24 -9.86
N ALA A 238 -30.70 -22.26 -9.37
CA ALA A 238 -32.16 -22.24 -9.30
C ALA A 238 -32.67 -21.09 -8.42
N MET A 239 -31.99 -20.80 -7.31
CA MET A 239 -32.31 -19.66 -6.44
C MET A 239 -32.05 -18.31 -7.15
N LEU A 240 -30.95 -18.16 -7.87
CA LEU A 240 -30.63 -16.94 -8.62
C LEU A 240 -31.61 -16.71 -9.78
N ALA A 241 -32.03 -17.76 -10.47
CA ALA A 241 -33.03 -17.69 -11.54
C ALA A 241 -34.39 -17.20 -11.00
N LYS A 242 -34.85 -17.71 -9.85
CA LYS A 242 -36.06 -17.21 -9.16
C LYS A 242 -35.98 -15.72 -8.79
N LYS A 243 -34.77 -15.18 -8.62
CA LYS A 243 -34.53 -13.75 -8.34
C LYS A 243 -34.33 -12.89 -9.61
N GLY A 244 -34.65 -13.43 -10.79
CA GLY A 244 -34.57 -12.71 -12.06
C GLY A 244 -33.14 -12.52 -12.60
N VAL A 245 -32.16 -13.28 -12.11
CA VAL A 245 -30.79 -13.24 -12.64
C VAL A 245 -30.74 -14.09 -13.92
N PRO A 246 -30.45 -13.50 -15.10
CA PRO A 246 -30.49 -14.22 -16.36
C PRO A 246 -29.39 -15.27 -16.45
N GLU A 247 -29.72 -16.38 -17.10
CA GLU A 247 -28.80 -17.48 -17.33
C GLU A 247 -27.68 -17.06 -18.30
N ALA A 248 -26.42 -17.21 -17.90
CA ALA A 248 -25.30 -16.77 -18.73
C ALA A 248 -24.93 -17.84 -19.76
N ARG A 249 -24.77 -17.45 -21.04
CA ARG A 249 -24.21 -18.33 -22.07
C ARG A 249 -22.69 -18.45 -21.90
N ILE A 250 -22.21 -19.62 -21.46
CA ILE A 250 -20.77 -19.91 -21.37
C ILE A 250 -20.31 -20.59 -22.65
N LYS A 251 -19.55 -19.87 -23.49
CA LYS A 251 -18.77 -20.50 -24.57
C LYS A 251 -17.71 -21.39 -23.94
N ALA A 252 -17.49 -22.59 -24.49
CA ALA A 252 -16.54 -23.59 -23.98
C ALA A 252 -15.11 -23.03 -23.87
N ALA A 253 -14.76 -22.45 -22.72
CA ALA A 253 -13.44 -21.93 -22.46
C ALA A 253 -12.57 -23.02 -21.82
N ARG A 254 -11.54 -23.48 -22.54
CA ARG A 254 -10.50 -24.38 -22.03
C ARG A 254 -9.79 -23.73 -20.83
N ARG A 255 -9.57 -24.51 -19.76
CA ARG A 255 -8.86 -24.08 -18.54
C ARG A 255 -7.38 -23.76 -18.87
N PRO A 256 -6.81 -22.64 -18.38
CA PRO A 256 -5.37 -22.42 -18.46
C PRO A 256 -4.63 -23.50 -17.65
N SER A 257 -3.51 -24.01 -18.17
CA SER A 257 -2.78 -25.12 -17.53
C SER A 257 -2.02 -24.66 -16.26
N PRO A 258 -1.69 -25.58 -15.32
CA PRO A 258 -0.81 -25.27 -14.18
C PRO A 258 0.53 -24.64 -14.62
N PRO A 259 1.27 -23.94 -13.71
CA PRO A 259 2.55 -23.32 -14.03
C PRO A 259 3.53 -24.43 -14.37
N ARG A 260 3.89 -24.52 -15.65
CA ARG A 260 4.63 -25.65 -16.21
C ARG A 260 6.08 -25.63 -15.75
N SER A 261 6.68 -26.81 -15.62
CA SER A 261 8.13 -26.88 -15.70
C SER A 261 8.55 -26.24 -17.02
N MET A 262 9.41 -25.24 -16.95
CA MET A 262 9.89 -24.57 -18.16
C MET A 262 10.88 -25.51 -18.85
N ILE A 263 10.47 -26.05 -20.00
CA ILE A 263 11.41 -26.74 -20.86
C ILE A 263 12.39 -25.71 -21.46
N PRO A 264 13.69 -26.04 -21.60
CA PRO A 264 14.66 -25.15 -22.27
C PRO A 264 14.22 -24.79 -23.70
N ASP A 265 14.59 -23.60 -24.18
CA ASP A 265 14.24 -23.09 -25.52
C ASP A 265 14.70 -24.03 -26.66
N SER A 266 15.72 -24.88 -26.41
CA SER A 266 16.21 -25.92 -27.33
C SER A 266 15.23 -27.10 -27.50
N ARG A 267 14.34 -27.33 -26.54
CA ARG A 267 13.33 -28.40 -26.57
C ARG A 267 11.94 -27.89 -26.96
N VAL A 268 11.80 -26.61 -27.28
CA VAL A 268 10.54 -26.03 -27.76
C VAL A 268 10.36 -26.37 -29.25
N PRO A 269 9.18 -26.89 -29.67
CA PRO A 269 8.95 -27.24 -31.08
C PRO A 269 9.22 -26.08 -32.03
N ARG A 270 9.85 -26.34 -33.18
CA ARG A 270 10.12 -25.31 -34.22
C ARG A 270 8.85 -24.55 -34.62
N SER A 271 7.73 -25.25 -34.74
CA SER A 271 6.43 -24.64 -35.05
C SER A 271 5.95 -23.60 -34.04
N VAL A 272 6.35 -23.70 -32.76
CA VAL A 272 6.05 -22.67 -31.76
C VAL A 272 6.93 -21.45 -31.97
N ARG A 273 8.23 -21.68 -32.26
CA ARG A 273 9.20 -20.61 -32.51
C ARG A 273 8.82 -19.81 -33.76
N THR A 274 8.52 -20.49 -34.86
CA THR A 274 8.09 -19.85 -36.11
C THR A 274 6.86 -18.97 -35.92
N VAL A 275 5.78 -19.49 -35.29
CA VAL A 275 4.56 -18.70 -35.05
C VAL A 275 4.83 -17.50 -34.12
N TYR A 276 5.70 -17.68 -33.13
CA TYR A 276 6.10 -16.58 -32.25
C TYR A 276 6.87 -15.49 -33.00
N ASP A 277 7.87 -15.88 -33.78
CA ASP A 277 8.73 -14.95 -34.53
C ASP A 277 7.92 -14.18 -35.58
N GLU A 278 7.06 -14.86 -36.34
CA GLU A 278 6.13 -14.24 -37.29
C GLU A 278 5.18 -13.25 -36.61
N ALA A 279 4.64 -13.60 -35.45
CA ALA A 279 3.76 -12.71 -34.69
C ALA A 279 4.51 -11.47 -34.17
N VAL A 280 5.75 -11.65 -33.71
CA VAL A 280 6.62 -10.53 -33.26
C VAL A 280 6.96 -9.62 -34.44
N ASP A 281 7.28 -10.16 -35.61
CA ASP A 281 7.57 -9.37 -36.80
C ASP A 281 6.34 -8.62 -37.31
N ARG A 282 5.16 -9.24 -37.25
CA ARG A 282 3.89 -8.57 -37.53
C ARG A 282 3.63 -7.41 -36.56
N LEU A 283 3.89 -7.58 -35.26
CA LEU A 283 3.78 -6.50 -34.28
C LEU A 283 4.74 -5.34 -34.57
N LYS A 284 5.99 -5.64 -34.99
CA LYS A 284 6.95 -4.61 -35.43
C LYS A 284 6.44 -3.86 -36.67
N GLY A 285 5.88 -4.57 -37.65
CA GLY A 285 5.24 -3.99 -38.82
C GLY A 285 4.07 -3.07 -38.45
N PHE A 286 3.25 -3.48 -37.47
CA PHE A 286 2.13 -2.66 -37.01
C PHE A 286 2.56 -1.32 -36.42
N ARG A 287 3.72 -1.24 -35.77
CA ARG A 287 4.22 0.03 -35.23
C ARG A 287 4.68 1.01 -36.32
N ARG A 288 4.93 0.53 -37.54
CA ARG A 288 5.41 1.34 -38.67
C ARG A 288 4.28 1.75 -39.63
N SER A 289 3.22 0.96 -39.72
CA SER A 289 2.12 1.21 -40.65
C SER A 289 0.97 2.02 -40.03
N LYS A 290 0.48 3.05 -40.73
CA LYS A 290 -0.73 3.78 -40.32
C LYS A 290 -2.04 3.06 -40.66
N SER A 291 -2.03 2.09 -41.59
CA SER A 291 -3.24 1.42 -42.11
C SER A 291 -3.75 0.24 -41.25
N VAL A 292 -3.09 -0.08 -40.14
CA VAL A 292 -3.49 -1.20 -39.26
C VAL A 292 -4.81 -0.90 -38.55
N THR A 293 -5.77 -1.81 -38.70
CA THR A 293 -7.10 -1.70 -38.09
C THR A 293 -7.12 -2.23 -36.65
N ARG A 294 -8.17 -1.90 -35.89
CA ARG A 294 -8.43 -2.50 -34.57
C ARG A 294 -8.49 -4.03 -34.64
N ASP A 295 -9.16 -4.54 -35.66
CA ASP A 295 -9.35 -5.97 -35.87
C ASP A 295 -8.05 -6.71 -36.14
N ASP A 296 -7.11 -6.07 -36.86
CA ASP A 296 -5.76 -6.59 -37.04
C ASP A 296 -5.01 -6.75 -35.71
N CYS A 297 -5.07 -5.73 -34.84
CA CYS A 297 -4.48 -5.78 -33.51
C CYS A 297 -5.13 -6.88 -32.65
N LEU A 298 -6.46 -7.01 -32.67
CA LEU A 298 -7.17 -8.03 -31.90
C LEU A 298 -6.90 -9.45 -32.42
N ARG A 299 -6.74 -9.63 -33.74
CA ARG A 299 -6.28 -10.91 -34.33
C ARG A 299 -4.87 -11.26 -33.85
N LEU A 300 -3.94 -10.31 -33.90
CA LEU A 300 -2.56 -10.53 -33.46
C LEU A 300 -2.47 -10.81 -31.95
N ALA A 301 -3.20 -10.06 -31.13
CA ALA A 301 -3.23 -10.28 -29.69
C ALA A 301 -3.77 -11.68 -29.33
N ARG A 302 -4.76 -12.20 -30.09
CA ARG A 302 -5.25 -13.57 -29.94
C ARG A 302 -4.18 -14.63 -30.25
N VAL A 303 -3.31 -14.39 -31.24
CA VAL A 303 -2.17 -15.28 -31.54
C VAL A 303 -1.21 -15.34 -30.34
N PHE A 304 -0.85 -14.19 -29.79
CA PHE A 304 0.02 -14.12 -28.61
C PHE A 304 -0.63 -14.71 -27.35
N ASP A 305 -1.92 -14.44 -27.10
CA ASP A 305 -2.65 -15.01 -25.97
C ASP A 305 -2.70 -16.56 -26.09
N ALA A 306 -2.93 -17.09 -27.30
CA ALA A 306 -2.93 -18.54 -27.55
C ALA A 306 -1.54 -19.18 -27.32
N LEU A 307 -0.47 -18.54 -27.80
CA LEU A 307 0.91 -18.97 -27.52
C LEU A 307 1.24 -18.90 -26.03
N GLY A 308 0.77 -17.86 -25.34
CA GLY A 308 0.90 -17.69 -23.89
C GLY A 308 0.29 -18.83 -23.07
N GLU A 309 -0.67 -19.55 -23.65
CA GLU A 309 -1.37 -20.66 -23.02
C GLU A 309 -0.89 -22.04 -23.54
N LYS A 310 -0.12 -22.10 -24.63
CA LYS A 310 0.28 -23.33 -25.36
C LYS A 310 1.27 -24.22 -24.57
N ARG A 311 0.93 -25.52 -24.39
CA ARG A 311 1.80 -26.56 -23.76
C ARG A 311 3.11 -26.72 -24.54
N GLY A 312 4.22 -26.84 -23.82
CA GLY A 312 5.55 -27.01 -24.43
C GLY A 312 6.15 -25.75 -25.06
N ALA A 313 5.60 -24.56 -24.80
CA ALA A 313 6.14 -23.30 -25.33
C ALA A 313 7.31 -22.70 -24.51
N GLY A 314 7.73 -23.31 -23.39
CA GLY A 314 8.87 -22.83 -22.60
C GLY A 314 8.76 -21.34 -22.22
N LEU A 315 9.84 -20.57 -22.45
CA LEU A 315 9.86 -19.12 -22.23
C LEU A 315 9.06 -18.32 -23.29
N TYR A 316 8.74 -18.91 -24.44
CA TYR A 316 7.91 -18.25 -25.45
C TYR A 316 6.49 -17.97 -24.94
N ALA A 317 5.97 -18.75 -23.98
CA ALA A 317 4.66 -18.49 -23.38
C ALA A 317 4.61 -17.14 -22.63
N PRO A 318 5.40 -16.90 -21.56
CA PRO A 318 5.39 -15.61 -20.88
C PRO A 318 5.85 -14.43 -21.76
N ARG A 319 6.76 -14.66 -22.72
CA ARG A 319 7.14 -13.66 -23.73
C ARG A 319 5.96 -13.29 -24.63
N SER A 320 5.15 -14.26 -25.04
CA SER A 320 3.94 -14.01 -25.84
C SER A 320 2.94 -13.17 -25.07
N LEU A 321 2.72 -13.44 -23.77
CA LEU A 321 1.84 -12.61 -22.93
C LEU A 321 2.34 -11.15 -22.83
N TYR A 322 3.65 -10.94 -22.76
CA TYR A 322 4.24 -9.61 -22.78
C TYR A 322 3.97 -8.89 -24.13
N HIS A 323 4.16 -9.58 -25.25
CA HIS A 323 3.86 -9.03 -26.58
C HIS A 323 2.35 -8.85 -26.83
N SER A 324 1.50 -9.65 -26.21
CA SER A 324 0.06 -9.42 -26.17
C SER A 324 -0.24 -8.08 -25.47
N GLY A 325 0.38 -7.81 -24.33
CA GLY A 325 0.29 -6.51 -23.66
C GLY A 325 0.74 -5.35 -24.54
N GLN A 326 1.84 -5.52 -25.29
CA GLN A 326 2.28 -4.52 -26.27
C GLN A 326 1.28 -4.33 -27.41
N THR A 327 0.64 -5.40 -27.88
CA THR A 327 -0.37 -5.32 -28.96
C THR A 327 -1.60 -4.53 -28.49
N TYR A 328 -2.06 -4.74 -27.25
CA TYR A 328 -3.15 -3.97 -26.65
C TYR A 328 -2.77 -2.51 -26.38
N GLU A 329 -1.50 -2.24 -26.05
CA GLU A 329 -1.02 -0.87 -25.94
C GLU A 329 -1.03 -0.15 -27.30
N GLU A 330 -0.55 -0.80 -28.37
CA GLU A 330 -0.63 -0.23 -29.73
C GLU A 330 -2.07 -0.04 -30.18
N LEU A 331 -2.95 -0.98 -29.83
CA LEU A 331 -4.38 -0.84 -30.07
C LEU A 331 -4.96 0.38 -29.37
N GLY A 332 -4.65 0.56 -28.08
CA GLY A 332 -5.09 1.72 -27.30
C GLY A 332 -4.59 3.05 -27.87
N LYS A 333 -3.34 3.11 -28.36
CA LYS A 333 -2.79 4.31 -29.01
C LYS A 333 -3.58 4.70 -30.26
N ARG A 334 -4.09 3.73 -31.01
CA ARG A 334 -4.87 3.94 -32.23
C ARG A 334 -6.34 4.23 -31.94
N SER A 335 -6.92 3.50 -30.98
CA SER A 335 -8.34 3.58 -30.67
C SER A 335 -8.68 4.74 -29.72
N GLY A 336 -7.72 5.21 -28.93
CA GLY A 336 -7.95 6.13 -27.82
C GLY A 336 -8.76 5.55 -26.66
N ARG A 337 -9.17 4.27 -26.73
CA ARG A 337 -10.05 3.65 -25.75
C ARG A 337 -9.28 3.26 -24.50
N ARG A 338 -9.79 3.71 -23.36
CA ARG A 338 -9.26 3.38 -22.03
C ARG A 338 -9.19 1.87 -21.79
N ASP A 339 -10.22 1.12 -22.18
CA ASP A 339 -10.32 -0.33 -21.97
C ASP A 339 -9.14 -1.09 -22.57
N ASP A 340 -8.65 -0.67 -23.75
CA ASP A 340 -7.53 -1.36 -24.42
C ASP A 340 -6.22 -1.19 -23.61
N PHE A 341 -6.02 -0.03 -23.01
CA PHE A 341 -4.90 0.20 -22.09
C PHE A 341 -5.04 -0.57 -20.77
N GLU A 342 -6.27 -0.79 -20.29
CA GLU A 342 -6.51 -1.64 -19.11
C GLU A 342 -6.20 -3.12 -19.43
N GLU A 343 -6.59 -3.60 -20.60
CA GLU A 343 -6.24 -4.95 -21.08
C GLU A 343 -4.73 -5.15 -21.29
N ALA A 344 -4.02 -4.09 -21.72
CA ALA A 344 -2.55 -4.10 -21.80
C ALA A 344 -1.92 -4.29 -20.41
N VAL A 345 -2.38 -3.55 -19.39
CA VAL A 345 -1.93 -3.67 -17.99
C VAL A 345 -2.17 -5.08 -17.45
N VAL A 346 -3.34 -5.68 -17.72
CA VAL A 346 -3.66 -7.06 -17.32
C VAL A 346 -2.67 -8.06 -17.90
N ARG A 347 -2.33 -7.94 -19.19
CA ARG A 347 -1.40 -8.84 -19.87
C ARG A 347 0.04 -8.70 -19.39
N TYR A 348 0.51 -7.48 -19.15
CA TYR A 348 1.81 -7.28 -18.52
C TYR A 348 1.90 -7.91 -17.14
N GLN A 349 0.83 -7.85 -16.34
CA GLN A 349 0.78 -8.54 -15.05
C GLN A 349 0.78 -10.08 -15.21
N ARG A 350 0.02 -10.62 -16.16
CA ARG A 350 0.01 -12.07 -16.47
C ARG A 350 1.39 -12.56 -16.92
N ALA A 351 2.08 -11.78 -17.76
CA ALA A 351 3.44 -12.07 -18.20
C ALA A 351 4.41 -12.08 -17.00
N PHE A 352 4.38 -11.04 -16.16
CA PHE A 352 5.18 -10.93 -14.94
C PHE A 352 5.01 -12.13 -14.00
N ASP A 353 3.78 -12.59 -13.82
CA ASP A 353 3.45 -13.72 -12.95
C ASP A 353 3.85 -15.07 -13.54
N SER A 354 4.05 -15.13 -14.86
CA SER A 354 4.37 -16.35 -15.60
C SER A 354 5.88 -16.55 -15.79
N PHE A 355 6.68 -15.49 -15.75
CA PHE A 355 8.13 -15.58 -15.80
C PHE A 355 8.74 -16.17 -14.50
N PRO A 356 9.85 -16.94 -14.57
CA PRO A 356 10.59 -17.36 -13.39
C PRO A 356 11.11 -16.17 -12.59
N ALA A 357 11.23 -16.33 -11.28
CA ALA A 357 11.61 -15.23 -10.39
C ALA A 357 12.95 -14.56 -10.73
N SER A 358 13.90 -15.32 -11.28
CA SER A 358 15.23 -14.86 -11.70
C SER A 358 15.27 -14.30 -13.13
N ASN A 359 14.18 -14.36 -13.89
CA ASN A 359 14.19 -13.95 -15.29
C ASN A 359 14.16 -12.43 -15.42
N SER A 360 15.01 -11.89 -16.30
CA SER A 360 15.14 -10.44 -16.51
C SER A 360 13.81 -9.82 -16.93
N TRP A 361 13.03 -10.43 -17.83
CA TRP A 361 11.78 -9.88 -18.40
C TRP A 361 10.70 -9.49 -17.39
N ARG A 362 10.86 -9.85 -16.11
CA ARG A 362 9.99 -9.41 -15.05
C ARG A 362 10.09 -7.91 -14.79
N ASP A 363 11.26 -7.30 -14.93
CA ASP A 363 11.38 -5.84 -14.79
C ASP A 363 10.77 -5.10 -16.00
N ASP A 364 10.94 -5.62 -17.23
CA ASP A 364 10.25 -5.18 -18.45
C ASP A 364 8.73 -5.14 -18.24
N CYS A 365 8.15 -6.22 -17.73
CA CYS A 365 6.72 -6.31 -17.47
C CYS A 365 6.24 -5.21 -16.50
N LEU A 366 6.95 -5.02 -15.39
CA LEU A 366 6.61 -4.00 -14.40
C LEU A 366 6.77 -2.59 -14.96
N TYR A 367 7.84 -2.33 -15.72
CA TYR A 367 8.07 -1.02 -16.33
C TYR A 367 6.99 -0.67 -17.35
N ARG A 368 6.65 -1.59 -18.27
CA ARG A 368 5.60 -1.35 -19.27
C ARG A 368 4.23 -1.18 -18.64
N LYS A 369 3.89 -2.00 -17.65
CA LYS A 369 2.67 -1.86 -16.85
C LYS A 369 2.57 -0.47 -16.21
N ALA A 370 3.66 0.00 -15.59
CA ALA A 370 3.72 1.33 -14.99
C ALA A 370 3.62 2.44 -16.05
N TYR A 371 4.31 2.29 -17.18
CA TYR A 371 4.31 3.25 -18.27
C TYR A 371 2.90 3.46 -18.84
N VAL A 372 2.16 2.38 -19.11
CA VAL A 372 0.78 2.46 -19.61
C VAL A 372 -0.15 3.06 -18.56
N SER A 373 0.00 2.64 -17.30
CA SER A 373 -0.79 3.16 -16.17
C SER A 373 -0.62 4.67 -15.99
N TYR A 374 0.61 5.17 -16.09
CA TYR A 374 0.92 6.60 -15.95
C TYR A 374 0.48 7.40 -17.18
N THR A 375 0.92 6.97 -18.36
CA THR A 375 0.84 7.78 -19.58
C THR A 375 -0.59 7.88 -20.09
N TYR A 376 -1.29 6.74 -20.18
CA TYR A 376 -2.58 6.64 -20.85
C TYR A 376 -3.75 6.52 -19.87
N LEU A 377 -3.60 5.75 -18.79
CA LEU A 377 -4.70 5.55 -17.83
C LEU A 377 -4.79 6.64 -16.75
N LYS A 378 -3.78 7.52 -16.65
CA LYS A 378 -3.65 8.53 -15.58
C LYS A 378 -3.75 7.95 -14.16
N LYS A 379 -3.35 6.68 -14.00
CA LYS A 379 -3.26 5.96 -12.73
C LYS A 379 -1.85 6.13 -12.15
N GLU A 380 -1.51 7.37 -11.77
CA GLU A 380 -0.17 7.72 -11.29
C GLU A 380 0.26 6.90 -10.08
N ASP A 381 -0.67 6.64 -9.15
CA ASP A 381 -0.41 5.85 -7.93
C ASP A 381 0.00 4.40 -8.25
N GLN A 382 -0.71 3.77 -9.18
CA GLN A 382 -0.41 2.39 -9.61
C GLN A 382 0.95 2.34 -10.32
N ALA A 383 1.21 3.30 -11.21
CA ALA A 383 2.49 3.39 -11.90
C ALA A 383 3.65 3.60 -10.93
N TYR A 384 3.51 4.50 -9.96
CA TYR A 384 4.55 4.75 -8.96
C TYR A 384 4.86 3.49 -8.14
N ALA A 385 3.82 2.77 -7.72
CA ALA A 385 3.96 1.52 -6.96
C ALA A 385 4.71 0.44 -7.76
N ASP A 386 4.34 0.25 -9.03
CA ASP A 386 4.99 -0.72 -9.92
C ASP A 386 6.47 -0.37 -10.18
N LEU A 387 6.82 0.92 -10.33
CA LEU A 387 8.22 1.38 -10.50
C LEU A 387 9.08 1.18 -9.25
N ILE A 388 8.49 1.34 -8.05
CA ILE A 388 9.19 1.07 -6.79
C ILE A 388 9.36 -0.44 -6.57
N GLU A 389 8.36 -1.24 -6.93
CA GLU A 389 8.46 -2.70 -6.90
C GLU A 389 9.57 -3.19 -7.83
N LEU A 390 9.64 -2.64 -9.04
CA LEU A 390 10.71 -2.90 -10.00
C LEU A 390 12.09 -2.65 -9.37
N LYS A 391 12.32 -1.44 -8.84
CA LYS A 391 13.61 -1.07 -8.22
C LYS A 391 13.98 -1.94 -7.02
N ARG A 392 12.99 -2.39 -6.26
CA ARG A 392 13.22 -3.19 -5.04
C ARG A 392 13.56 -4.63 -5.38
N ASN A 393 12.83 -5.22 -6.32
CA ASN A 393 12.94 -6.64 -6.63
C ASN A 393 13.98 -6.91 -7.74
N PHE A 394 14.30 -5.92 -8.58
CA PHE A 394 15.25 -6.01 -9.70
C PHE A 394 16.25 -4.84 -9.67
N PRO A 395 17.08 -4.70 -8.62
CA PRO A 395 17.95 -3.52 -8.44
C PRO A 395 19.04 -3.37 -9.52
N HIS A 396 19.37 -4.46 -10.23
CA HIS A 396 20.32 -4.50 -11.34
C HIS A 396 19.65 -4.77 -12.70
N GLY A 397 18.33 -4.63 -12.76
CA GLY A 397 17.55 -4.79 -13.99
C GLY A 397 17.82 -3.68 -15.01
N ASP A 398 17.67 -3.98 -16.29
CA ASP A 398 17.92 -3.02 -17.38
C ASP A 398 16.87 -1.89 -17.40
N MET A 399 15.66 -2.16 -16.91
CA MET A 399 14.59 -1.17 -16.79
C MET A 399 14.76 -0.21 -15.60
N VAL A 400 15.75 -0.40 -14.72
CA VAL A 400 15.95 0.46 -13.54
C VAL A 400 16.27 1.91 -13.94
N ALA A 401 17.07 2.11 -14.99
CA ALA A 401 17.40 3.44 -15.50
C ALA A 401 16.13 4.17 -15.96
N ASN A 402 15.28 3.48 -16.73
CA ASN A 402 14.02 3.99 -17.25
C ASN A 402 13.03 4.27 -16.12
N ALA A 403 12.93 3.37 -15.14
CA ALA A 403 12.10 3.54 -13.96
C ALA A 403 12.51 4.79 -13.15
N ASN A 404 13.82 5.01 -12.98
CA ASN A 404 14.32 6.22 -12.32
C ASN A 404 14.02 7.50 -13.12
N ALA A 405 14.11 7.46 -14.45
CA ALA A 405 13.75 8.58 -15.30
C ALA A 405 12.25 8.91 -15.20
N MET A 406 11.38 7.89 -15.22
CA MET A 406 9.94 8.06 -15.07
C MET A 406 9.58 8.57 -13.67
N LEU A 407 10.16 8.02 -12.60
CA LEU A 407 9.97 8.54 -11.23
C LEU A 407 10.39 10.00 -11.12
N ARG A 408 11.55 10.39 -11.68
CA ARG A 408 11.97 11.79 -11.74
C ARG A 408 10.97 12.68 -12.47
N LYS A 409 10.34 12.20 -13.55
CA LYS A 409 9.29 12.92 -14.27
C LYS A 409 8.03 13.08 -13.44
N MET A 410 7.63 12.04 -12.71
CA MET A 410 6.48 12.06 -11.78
C MET A 410 6.75 12.94 -10.55
N ASP A 411 8.00 13.04 -10.12
CA ASP A 411 8.45 13.85 -8.99
C ASP A 411 8.72 15.32 -9.38
N ARG A 412 8.76 15.65 -10.68
CA ARG A 412 8.93 17.05 -11.13
C ARG A 412 7.71 17.88 -10.71
N PRO A 413 7.91 19.11 -10.20
CA PRO A 413 6.81 20.04 -9.99
C PRO A 413 6.19 20.35 -11.35
N THR A 414 4.91 20.02 -11.53
CA THR A 414 4.14 20.46 -12.69
C THR A 414 4.19 22.00 -12.72
N ARG A 415 4.86 22.58 -13.71
CA ARG A 415 4.69 24.01 -14.03
C ARG A 415 3.21 24.18 -14.34
N VAL A 416 2.52 24.93 -13.48
CA VAL A 416 1.14 25.35 -13.75
C VAL A 416 1.24 26.31 -14.93
N ALA A 417 1.01 25.80 -16.14
CA ALA A 417 0.62 26.65 -17.25
C ALA A 417 -0.70 27.32 -16.82
N SER A 418 -0.76 28.64 -16.98
CA SER A 418 -1.90 29.47 -16.65
C SER A 418 -3.10 29.07 -17.51
N ALA A 419 -3.85 28.06 -17.06
CA ALA A 419 -5.13 27.72 -17.64
C ALA A 419 -6.19 28.60 -16.96
N LYS A 420 -6.57 29.68 -17.66
CA LYS A 420 -7.77 30.47 -17.38
C LYS A 420 -8.94 29.51 -17.23
N THR A 421 -9.36 29.25 -15.99
CA THR A 421 -10.59 28.49 -15.71
C THR A 421 -11.53 29.45 -15.03
N SER A 422 -12.64 29.74 -15.72
CA SER A 422 -13.70 30.63 -15.27
C SER A 422 -14.19 30.20 -13.88
N GLN A 423 -14.07 31.09 -12.91
CA GLN A 423 -14.71 30.96 -11.61
C GLN A 423 -16.22 31.07 -11.81
N LYS A 424 -16.94 29.94 -11.83
CA LYS A 424 -18.32 29.93 -11.38
C LYS A 424 -18.30 29.88 -9.85
N SER A 425 -18.86 30.92 -9.25
CA SER A 425 -19.14 31.03 -7.82
C SER A 425 -20.02 29.85 -7.38
N VAL A 426 -19.54 29.09 -6.41
CA VAL A 426 -20.38 28.18 -5.63
C VAL A 426 -20.46 28.75 -4.22
N ALA A 427 -21.40 29.69 -4.07
CA ALA A 427 -22.01 29.95 -2.78
C ALA A 427 -22.92 28.76 -2.43
N SER A 428 -23.05 28.47 -1.14
CA SER A 428 -23.75 27.33 -0.50
C SER A 428 -22.97 26.00 -0.46
N VAL A 429 -22.09 25.86 0.54
CA VAL A 429 -21.61 24.55 0.99
C VAL A 429 -22.48 24.11 2.15
N ALA A 430 -23.32 23.11 1.92
CA ALA A 430 -24.14 22.46 2.92
C ALA A 430 -23.30 21.96 4.12
N VAL A 431 -23.89 22.00 5.32
CA VAL A 431 -23.35 21.40 6.54
C VAL A 431 -23.11 19.92 6.29
N PHE A 432 -21.84 19.55 6.12
CA PHE A 432 -21.43 18.17 5.86
C PHE A 432 -21.54 17.35 7.17
N LYS A 433 -22.65 16.62 7.34
CA LYS A 433 -22.75 15.56 8.36
C LYS A 433 -21.99 14.33 7.87
N GLN A 434 -20.96 13.89 8.60
CA GLN A 434 -20.30 12.62 8.30
C GLN A 434 -21.32 11.46 8.42
N PRO A 435 -21.26 10.43 7.56
CA PRO A 435 -21.98 9.19 7.80
C PRO A 435 -21.36 8.50 9.04
N ARG A 436 -22.03 8.63 10.19
CA ARG A 436 -21.60 8.06 11.47
C ARG A 436 -21.68 6.52 11.41
N ARG A 437 -20.54 5.84 11.44
CA ARG A 437 -20.48 4.37 11.53
C ARG A 437 -20.82 3.94 12.96
N ARG A 438 -22.00 3.37 13.20
CA ARG A 438 -22.36 2.80 14.52
C ARG A 438 -21.35 1.72 14.94
N VAL A 439 -20.75 1.90 16.11
CA VAL A 439 -19.87 0.96 16.78
C VAL A 439 -20.71 0.11 17.74
N ARG A 440 -20.49 -1.22 17.74
CA ARG A 440 -21.05 -2.11 18.77
C ARG A 440 -20.26 -1.92 20.07
N THR A 441 -20.77 -1.07 20.95
CA THR A 441 -20.19 -0.80 22.27
C THR A 441 -20.57 -1.90 23.27
N THR A 442 -19.58 -2.66 23.76
CA THR A 442 -19.73 -3.63 24.85
C THR A 442 -19.38 -2.98 26.19
N GLY A 443 -20.36 -2.82 27.06
CA GLY A 443 -20.20 -2.18 28.38
C GLY A 443 -20.32 -0.66 28.38
N ILE A 444 -20.26 -0.07 29.58
CA ILE A 444 -20.34 1.38 29.82
C ILE A 444 -18.93 2.00 29.78
N ALA A 445 -18.76 3.05 28.99
CA ALA A 445 -17.56 3.87 28.89
C ALA A 445 -17.49 4.96 29.97
N ARG A 446 -16.32 5.56 30.13
CA ARG A 446 -16.12 6.73 30.99
C ARG A 446 -15.56 7.91 30.20
N LEU A 447 -16.20 9.06 30.34
CA LEU A 447 -15.64 10.36 29.95
C LEU A 447 -14.64 10.76 31.03
N THR A 448 -13.35 10.66 30.72
CA THR A 448 -12.27 10.81 31.71
C THR A 448 -11.78 12.23 31.83
N ASP A 449 -11.82 13.02 30.75
CA ASP A 449 -11.37 14.41 30.76
C ASP A 449 -12.06 15.23 29.67
N ILE A 450 -12.16 16.54 29.86
CA ILE A 450 -12.60 17.51 28.84
C ILE A 450 -11.58 18.64 28.77
N ARG A 451 -10.84 18.67 27.67
CA ARG A 451 -9.78 19.65 27.42
C ARG A 451 -10.25 20.67 26.42
N HIS A 452 -9.80 21.90 26.55
CA HIS A 452 -10.14 22.95 25.61
C HIS A 452 -8.97 23.91 25.39
N ARG A 453 -8.94 24.51 24.20
CA ARG A 453 -8.18 25.73 23.90
C ARG A 453 -9.05 26.64 23.05
N SER A 454 -9.22 27.87 23.50
CA SER A 454 -10.11 28.85 22.90
C SER A 454 -9.32 30.12 22.56
N GLY A 455 -9.74 30.80 21.49
CA GLY A 455 -9.25 32.10 21.05
C GLY A 455 -10.36 32.87 20.33
N ASP A 456 -10.06 34.09 19.89
CA ASP A 456 -11.05 35.09 19.44
C ASP A 456 -11.95 34.63 18.27
N THR A 457 -11.47 33.71 17.43
CA THR A 457 -12.20 33.26 16.24
C THR A 457 -12.31 31.73 16.14
N TYR A 458 -11.68 30.99 17.05
CA TYR A 458 -11.62 29.53 16.96
C TYR A 458 -11.48 28.88 18.33
N THR A 459 -12.14 27.74 18.51
CA THR A 459 -11.99 26.87 19.69
C THR A 459 -11.81 25.43 19.27
N ARG A 460 -10.94 24.70 19.99
CA ARG A 460 -10.93 23.24 20.00
C ARG A 460 -11.28 22.71 21.39
N VAL A 461 -12.23 21.79 21.43
CA VAL A 461 -12.56 20.99 22.62
C VAL A 461 -12.25 19.52 22.32
N VAL A 462 -11.67 18.81 23.29
CA VAL A 462 -11.32 17.40 23.20
C VAL A 462 -11.94 16.66 24.37
N LEU A 463 -12.79 15.69 24.06
CA LEU A 463 -13.39 14.77 25.03
C LEU A 463 -12.53 13.50 25.06
N ASP A 464 -11.92 13.21 26.20
CA ASP A 464 -11.10 12.01 26.39
C ASP A 464 -11.95 10.89 26.99
N LEU A 465 -11.95 9.71 26.38
CA LEU A 465 -12.72 8.57 26.86
C LEU A 465 -11.87 7.31 26.99
N ASP A 466 -12.26 6.43 27.91
CA ASP A 466 -11.56 5.15 28.15
C ASP A 466 -11.74 4.14 27.02
N ARG A 467 -12.78 4.30 26.18
CA ARG A 467 -13.10 3.42 25.05
C ARG A 467 -13.89 4.14 23.96
N GLU A 468 -13.93 3.52 22.79
CA GLU A 468 -14.71 3.97 21.64
C GLU A 468 -16.22 3.82 21.90
N ILE A 469 -16.98 4.90 21.62
CA ILE A 469 -18.43 4.97 21.80
C ILE A 469 -19.13 5.59 20.58
N ASN A 470 -20.45 5.40 20.51
CA ASN A 470 -21.30 6.17 19.61
C ASN A 470 -21.66 7.50 20.27
N PHE A 471 -21.81 8.55 19.47
CA PHE A 471 -22.24 9.84 19.96
C PHE A 471 -23.10 10.59 18.96
N GLU A 472 -23.92 11.51 19.45
CA GLU A 472 -24.72 12.40 18.65
C GLU A 472 -24.52 13.86 19.03
N ASP A 473 -24.28 14.72 18.04
CA ASP A 473 -24.19 16.16 18.23
C ASP A 473 -25.45 16.90 17.78
N HIS A 474 -25.77 17.97 18.49
CA HIS A 474 -26.93 18.83 18.29
C HIS A 474 -26.56 20.29 18.54
N THR A 475 -27.13 21.20 17.74
CA THR A 475 -26.96 22.64 17.92
C THR A 475 -28.26 23.30 18.34
N LEU A 476 -28.16 24.36 19.15
CA LEU A 476 -29.25 25.30 19.42
C LEU A 476 -28.78 26.70 19.04
N ALA A 477 -29.63 27.40 18.30
CA ALA A 477 -29.41 28.80 17.93
C ALA A 477 -29.33 29.69 19.19
N PRO A 478 -28.58 30.80 19.14
CA PRO A 478 -28.54 31.75 20.24
C PRO A 478 -29.92 32.40 20.40
N ASP A 479 -30.24 32.78 21.63
CA ASP A 479 -31.38 33.64 21.96
C ASP A 479 -30.88 34.75 22.90
N PRO A 480 -30.36 35.84 22.32
CA PRO A 480 -29.76 36.94 23.08
C PRO A 480 -30.72 37.60 24.05
N LYS A 481 -32.04 37.60 23.77
CA LYS A 481 -33.07 38.21 24.63
C LYS A 481 -33.15 37.52 26.00
N HIS A 482 -32.87 36.22 26.04
CA HIS A 482 -32.85 35.42 27.26
C HIS A 482 -31.42 35.04 27.69
N GLY A 483 -30.40 35.74 27.18
CA GLY A 483 -28.99 35.48 27.51
C GLY A 483 -28.47 34.11 27.06
N LYS A 484 -29.12 33.45 26.09
CA LYS A 484 -28.71 32.13 25.60
C LYS A 484 -27.73 32.30 24.43
N MET A 485 -26.53 31.75 24.63
CA MET A 485 -25.45 31.70 23.64
C MET A 485 -25.67 30.61 22.59
N HIS A 486 -24.85 30.60 21.54
CA HIS A 486 -24.80 29.46 20.62
C HIS A 486 -24.44 28.21 21.40
N ARG A 487 -25.25 27.15 21.27
CA ARG A 487 -25.00 25.91 22.01
C ARG A 487 -24.77 24.75 21.07
N LEU A 488 -23.71 24.00 21.35
CA LEU A 488 -23.46 22.68 20.78
C LEU A 488 -23.46 21.70 21.95
N PHE A 489 -24.23 20.62 21.85
CA PHE A 489 -24.12 19.53 22.82
C PHE A 489 -23.90 18.19 22.13
N VAL A 490 -23.20 17.31 22.83
CA VAL A 490 -22.79 16.00 22.36
C VAL A 490 -23.25 14.95 23.37
N ASP A 491 -24.11 14.06 22.93
CA ASP A 491 -24.61 12.92 23.68
C ASP A 491 -23.72 11.71 23.42
N LEU A 492 -23.14 11.18 24.49
CA LEU A 492 -22.21 10.07 24.50
C LEU A 492 -22.96 8.81 24.95
N GLU A 493 -23.29 7.93 23.99
CA GLU A 493 -24.03 6.69 24.28
C GLU A 493 -23.22 5.76 25.19
N LYS A 494 -23.92 5.04 26.07
CA LYS A 494 -23.35 4.08 27.02
C LYS A 494 -22.14 4.64 27.79
N THR A 495 -22.22 5.90 28.23
CA THR A 495 -21.12 6.62 28.88
C THR A 495 -21.54 7.16 30.24
N ARG A 496 -20.61 7.08 31.21
CA ARG A 496 -20.68 7.72 32.53
C ARG A 496 -19.62 8.80 32.66
N LEU A 497 -19.88 9.79 33.50
CA LEU A 497 -18.86 10.77 33.88
C LEU A 497 -17.78 10.09 34.75
N GLY A 498 -16.51 10.42 34.51
CA GLY A 498 -15.41 10.04 35.39
C GLY A 498 -15.55 10.69 36.76
N LYS A 499 -15.08 10.02 37.81
CA LYS A 499 -15.18 10.52 39.20
C LYS A 499 -14.47 11.87 39.39
N ASP A 500 -13.36 12.06 38.69
CA ASP A 500 -12.51 13.26 38.81
C ASP A 500 -12.81 14.31 37.73
N LEU A 501 -13.85 14.11 36.93
CA LEU A 501 -14.19 15.02 35.85
C LEU A 501 -14.83 16.30 36.40
N ALA A 502 -14.27 17.45 36.05
CA ALA A 502 -14.90 18.73 36.34
C ALA A 502 -16.23 18.87 35.55
N ALA A 503 -17.36 18.77 36.25
CA ALA A 503 -18.69 18.81 35.64
C ALA A 503 -19.05 20.15 35.00
N ARG A 504 -18.37 21.25 35.41
CA ARG A 504 -18.52 22.57 34.81
C ARG A 504 -17.20 23.30 34.78
N VAL A 505 -16.87 23.87 33.62
CA VAL A 505 -15.69 24.70 33.40
C VAL A 505 -16.16 25.99 32.74
N MET A 506 -15.97 27.13 33.41
CA MET A 506 -16.16 28.44 32.80
C MET A 506 -14.88 28.80 32.04
N VAL A 507 -15.04 29.26 30.80
CA VAL A 507 -13.94 29.63 29.92
C VAL A 507 -14.10 31.12 29.63
N LYS A 508 -13.14 31.93 30.09
CA LYS A 508 -13.20 33.40 29.94
C LYS A 508 -12.48 33.92 28.69
N ASP A 509 -11.74 33.06 28.00
CA ASP A 509 -10.86 33.43 26.90
C ASP A 509 -11.41 32.89 25.56
N GLY A 510 -11.60 33.76 24.57
CA GLY A 510 -12.01 33.41 23.21
C GLY A 510 -13.51 33.12 23.04
N ILE A 511 -13.88 32.41 21.96
CA ILE A 511 -15.29 32.19 21.59
C ILE A 511 -16.03 31.18 22.48
N LEU A 512 -15.33 30.32 23.23
CA LEU A 512 -15.94 29.39 24.17
C LEU A 512 -16.17 30.06 25.52
N ASN A 513 -17.42 30.10 25.98
CA ASN A 513 -17.81 30.69 27.26
C ASN A 513 -17.85 29.64 28.40
N GLY A 514 -18.15 28.39 28.08
CA GLY A 514 -18.17 27.34 29.09
C GLY A 514 -18.47 25.95 28.57
N VAL A 515 -18.07 24.96 29.36
CA VAL A 515 -18.31 23.54 29.12
C VAL A 515 -19.02 22.94 30.33
N ARG A 516 -20.06 22.15 30.10
CA ARG A 516 -20.82 21.45 31.13
C ARG A 516 -20.96 19.98 30.76
N ALA A 517 -20.70 19.09 31.69
CA ALA A 517 -20.92 17.65 31.52
C ALA A 517 -21.94 17.18 32.55
N GLY A 518 -22.95 16.46 32.09
CA GLY A 518 -24.03 15.92 32.92
C GLY A 518 -24.41 14.51 32.49
N GLN A 519 -24.95 13.73 33.43
CA GLN A 519 -25.59 12.47 33.09
C GLN A 519 -26.99 12.78 32.56
N ASN A 520 -27.23 12.56 31.26
CA ASN A 520 -28.52 12.87 30.63
C ASN A 520 -29.57 11.79 30.95
N ASP A 521 -29.15 10.53 30.95
CA ASP A 521 -29.95 9.39 31.37
C ASP A 521 -29.06 8.27 31.95
N SER A 522 -29.67 7.15 32.34
CA SER A 522 -28.99 5.99 32.94
C SER A 522 -27.97 5.30 32.02
N SER A 523 -27.76 5.77 30.80
CA SER A 523 -26.77 5.25 29.86
C SER A 523 -26.05 6.33 29.05
N THR A 524 -26.51 7.57 29.04
CA THR A 524 -25.97 8.64 28.18
C THR A 524 -25.41 9.79 29.00
N ALA A 525 -24.16 10.16 28.74
CA ALA A 525 -23.57 11.40 29.25
C ALA A 525 -23.72 12.50 28.19
N ARG A 526 -24.10 13.72 28.58
CA ARG A 526 -24.22 14.87 27.68
C ARG A 526 -23.15 15.89 28.03
N VAL A 527 -22.42 16.35 27.02
CA VAL A 527 -21.47 17.46 27.14
C VAL A 527 -22.02 18.65 26.37
N VAL A 528 -22.16 19.79 27.02
CA VAL A 528 -22.73 21.03 26.49
C VAL A 528 -21.64 22.09 26.42
N PHE A 529 -21.53 22.75 25.28
CA PHE A 529 -20.63 23.87 25.02
C PHE A 529 -21.46 25.11 24.72
N ASP A 530 -21.19 26.20 25.43
CA ASP A 530 -21.79 27.51 25.16
C ASP A 530 -20.72 28.41 24.49
N PHE A 531 -21.04 28.93 23.30
CA PHE A 531 -20.15 29.75 22.48
C PHE A 531 -20.72 31.16 22.29
N GLN A 532 -19.87 32.18 22.45
CA GLN A 532 -20.20 33.56 22.12
C GLN A 532 -20.49 33.72 20.62
N SER A 533 -19.74 33.00 19.78
CA SER A 533 -19.92 32.95 18.34
C SER A 533 -19.64 31.55 17.80
N MET A 534 -20.51 31.07 16.90
CA MET A 534 -20.37 29.76 16.24
C MET A 534 -20.98 29.81 14.83
N GLN A 535 -20.14 30.01 13.82
CA GLN A 535 -20.52 29.91 12.40
C GLN A 535 -20.53 28.47 11.92
N LYS A 536 -19.47 27.72 12.26
CA LYS A 536 -19.24 26.36 11.78
C LYS A 536 -18.56 25.52 12.85
N TYR A 537 -18.79 24.22 12.82
CA TYR A 537 -18.00 23.28 13.59
C TYR A 537 -17.65 22.03 12.80
N HIS A 538 -16.59 21.35 13.23
CA HIS A 538 -16.13 20.07 12.70
C HIS A 538 -15.86 19.12 13.85
N MET A 539 -16.43 17.91 13.79
CA MET A 539 -16.18 16.86 14.78
C MET A 539 -15.51 15.65 14.14
N PHE A 540 -14.50 15.11 14.81
CA PHE A 540 -13.83 13.88 14.39
C PHE A 540 -13.30 13.11 15.60
N THR A 541 -12.99 11.84 15.42
CA THR A 541 -12.46 10.98 16.48
C THR A 541 -10.99 10.65 16.27
N LEU A 542 -10.24 10.60 17.36
CA LEU A 542 -8.88 10.05 17.40
C LEU A 542 -8.90 8.75 18.17
N GLN A 543 -7.99 7.86 17.82
CA GLN A 543 -7.93 6.50 18.37
C GLN A 543 -6.60 6.36 19.12
N ASN A 544 -6.60 5.62 20.23
CA ASN A 544 -5.43 5.30 21.07
C ASN A 544 -4.71 6.53 21.70
N PRO A 545 -5.26 7.13 22.77
CA PRO A 545 -6.57 6.84 23.38
C PRO A 545 -7.74 7.37 22.54
N PHE A 546 -8.95 6.85 22.77
CA PHE A 546 -10.15 7.30 22.06
C PHE A 546 -10.54 8.71 22.52
N ARG A 547 -10.70 9.61 21.55
CA ARG A 547 -10.99 11.02 21.81
C ARG A 547 -11.97 11.53 20.78
N ILE A 548 -12.90 12.38 21.18
CA ILE A 548 -13.75 13.15 20.27
C ILE A 548 -13.21 14.58 20.26
N VAL A 549 -12.82 15.06 19.08
CA VAL A 549 -12.33 16.42 18.87
C VAL A 549 -13.43 17.24 18.23
N VAL A 550 -13.69 18.40 18.80
CA VAL A 550 -14.70 19.37 18.37
C VAL A 550 -14.00 20.68 18.06
N ASP A 551 -13.97 21.04 16.79
CA ASP A 551 -13.43 22.30 16.30
C ASP A 551 -14.58 23.26 16.00
N VAL A 552 -14.54 24.47 16.54
CA VAL A 552 -15.58 25.49 16.38
C VAL A 552 -14.97 26.79 15.88
N TYR A 553 -15.65 27.43 14.93
CA TYR A 553 -15.21 28.60 14.17
C TYR A 553 -16.23 29.72 14.40
N GLY A 554 -15.77 30.88 14.86
CA GLY A 554 -16.60 32.05 15.19
C GLY A 554 -16.58 33.14 14.11
N ASP A 555 -17.05 34.34 14.45
CA ASP A 555 -17.11 35.48 13.54
C ASP A 555 -15.72 36.02 13.19
N GLY A 556 -15.53 36.42 11.93
CA GLY A 556 -14.21 36.75 11.37
C GLY A 556 -13.40 35.54 10.88
N ASP A 557 -13.98 34.33 10.96
CA ASP A 557 -13.39 33.07 10.51
C ASP A 557 -13.91 32.60 9.13
N SER A 558 -14.74 33.42 8.48
CA SER A 558 -14.96 33.29 7.04
C SER A 558 -13.63 33.59 6.35
N PRO A 559 -13.09 32.70 5.48
CA PRO A 559 -12.06 33.14 4.57
C PRO A 559 -12.73 34.25 3.77
N ALA A 560 -12.30 35.49 3.97
CA ALA A 560 -12.58 36.50 2.97
C ALA A 560 -12.10 35.84 1.67
N PRO A 561 -12.98 35.53 0.71
CA PRO A 561 -12.46 35.38 -0.61
C PRO A 561 -11.77 36.72 -0.84
N ALA A 562 -10.51 36.71 -1.25
CA ALA A 562 -9.98 37.85 -1.96
C ALA A 562 -10.75 37.93 -3.30
N VAL A 563 -12.07 38.17 -3.24
CA VAL A 563 -12.73 39.02 -4.22
C VAL A 563 -12.16 40.37 -3.86
N VAL A 564 -11.02 40.69 -4.49
CA VAL A 564 -10.85 42.06 -4.95
C VAL A 564 -12.08 42.26 -5.83
N THR A 565 -13.17 42.76 -5.25
CA THR A 565 -14.17 43.41 -6.08
C THR A 565 -13.35 44.45 -6.80
N HIS A 566 -13.26 44.36 -8.12
CA HIS A 566 -12.93 45.50 -8.95
C HIS A 566 -14.04 46.53 -8.70
N ALA A 567 -14.05 47.14 -7.51
CA ALA A 567 -14.67 48.42 -7.30
C ALA A 567 -13.93 49.31 -8.29
N ALA A 568 -14.67 49.74 -9.31
CA ALA A 568 -14.20 50.63 -10.34
C ALA A 568 -13.29 51.67 -9.70
N ALA A 569 -12.03 51.70 -10.14
CA ALA A 569 -11.06 52.64 -9.67
C ALA A 569 -11.61 54.06 -9.94
N LYS A 570 -12.21 54.68 -8.93
CA LYS A 570 -12.20 56.13 -8.84
C LYS A 570 -10.73 56.49 -8.77
N LYS A 571 -10.24 57.19 -9.80
CA LYS A 571 -8.88 57.75 -9.85
C LYS A 571 -8.62 58.47 -8.53
N LEU A 572 -7.79 57.88 -7.68
CA LEU A 572 -7.23 58.59 -6.54
C LEU A 572 -6.26 59.66 -7.08
N PRO A 573 -6.18 60.84 -6.44
CA PRO A 573 -5.27 61.90 -6.84
C PRO A 573 -3.82 61.40 -6.82
N PRO A 574 -2.95 61.92 -7.69
CA PRO A 574 -1.53 61.57 -7.67
C PRO A 574 -0.93 61.94 -6.31
N VAL A 575 -0.46 60.93 -5.58
CA VAL A 575 0.26 61.12 -4.32
C VAL A 575 1.60 61.79 -4.63
N LYS A 576 1.86 62.95 -4.00
CA LYS A 576 3.14 63.67 -4.10
C LYS A 576 4.27 62.76 -3.61
N ARG A 577 5.39 62.75 -4.35
CA ARG A 577 6.51 61.79 -4.20
C ARG A 577 7.33 61.93 -2.91
N ASP A 578 7.05 62.93 -2.08
CA ASP A 578 7.87 63.28 -0.91
C ASP A 578 7.24 62.92 0.45
N HIS A 579 6.09 62.22 0.46
CA HIS A 579 5.44 61.81 1.72
C HIS A 579 6.19 60.64 2.38
N LYS A 580 6.84 60.90 3.52
CA LYS A 580 7.35 59.84 4.40
C LYS A 580 6.17 59.28 5.21
N PRO A 581 5.84 57.98 5.06
CA PRO A 581 4.67 57.41 5.71
C PRO A 581 4.82 57.47 7.24
N THR A 582 3.77 57.93 7.89
CA THR A 582 3.65 58.01 9.35
C THR A 582 3.68 56.61 9.99
N TYR A 583 3.92 56.52 11.30
CA TYR A 583 3.93 55.24 12.02
C TYR A 583 2.61 54.46 11.84
N LYS A 584 1.45 55.14 11.89
CA LYS A 584 0.14 54.51 11.65
C LYS A 584 0.04 53.96 10.22
N GLU A 585 0.48 54.71 9.22
CA GLU A 585 0.47 54.26 7.82
C GLU A 585 1.44 53.09 7.57
N ARG A 586 2.63 53.09 8.19
CA ARG A 586 3.58 51.98 8.12
C ARG A 586 3.05 50.72 8.82
N LYS A 587 2.34 50.89 9.94
CA LYS A 587 1.69 49.80 10.67
C LYS A 587 0.55 49.21 9.85
N VAL A 588 -0.34 50.04 9.31
CA VAL A 588 -1.44 49.59 8.43
C VAL A 588 -0.88 48.92 7.17
N ALA A 589 0.15 49.45 6.53
CA ALA A 589 0.79 48.81 5.38
C ALA A 589 1.46 47.47 5.77
N SER A 590 2.13 47.39 6.93
CA SER A 590 2.70 46.14 7.43
C SER A 590 1.62 45.11 7.78
N ASP A 591 0.49 45.54 8.33
CA ASP A 591 -0.63 44.68 8.72
C ASP A 591 -1.34 44.17 7.45
N VAL A 592 -1.54 45.03 6.45
CA VAL A 592 -2.07 44.65 5.13
C VAL A 592 -1.11 43.71 4.41
N LEU A 593 0.20 43.95 4.42
CA LEU A 593 1.19 43.04 3.83
C LEU A 593 1.28 41.69 4.57
N ALA A 594 1.11 41.69 5.89
CA ALA A 594 1.00 40.45 6.68
C ALA A 594 -0.30 39.69 6.37
N GLN A 595 -1.41 40.41 6.24
CA GLN A 595 -2.73 39.86 5.91
C GLN A 595 -2.80 39.32 4.48
N LEU A 596 -2.04 39.93 3.55
CA LEU A 596 -1.80 39.44 2.19
C LEU A 596 -0.74 38.32 2.14
N GLY A 597 -0.09 37.97 3.26
CA GLY A 597 0.93 36.92 3.34
C GLY A 597 2.25 37.28 2.65
N MET A 598 2.55 38.57 2.47
CA MET A 598 3.75 39.09 1.81
C MET A 598 4.90 39.41 2.78
N THR A 599 4.63 39.39 4.10
CA THR A 599 5.65 39.45 5.15
C THR A 599 5.25 38.56 6.32
N PHE A 600 6.23 37.97 7.01
CA PHE A 600 6.02 37.20 8.25
C PHE A 600 7.07 37.57 9.29
N LYS A 601 6.69 37.64 10.56
CA LYS A 601 7.56 38.04 11.69
C LYS A 601 7.57 37.03 12.82
N THR A 602 6.52 36.23 12.98
CA THR A 602 6.38 35.27 14.08
C THR A 602 6.48 33.83 13.56
N ILE A 603 7.42 33.05 14.09
CA ILE A 603 7.62 31.65 13.73
C ILE A 603 7.36 30.78 14.95
N MET A 604 6.44 29.82 14.84
CA MET A 604 6.24 28.77 15.85
C MET A 604 7.11 27.57 15.52
N ILE A 605 7.98 27.17 16.46
CA ILE A 605 8.83 25.99 16.37
C ILE A 605 8.27 24.90 17.28
N ASP A 606 7.98 23.76 16.68
CA ASP A 606 7.49 22.59 17.39
C ASP A 606 8.59 21.55 17.58
N ALA A 607 8.87 21.20 18.84
CA ALA A 607 9.75 20.08 19.17
C ALA A 607 8.92 18.80 19.29
N GLY A 608 9.05 17.89 18.33
CA GLY A 608 8.32 16.62 18.27
C GLY A 608 8.38 15.81 19.59
N HIS A 609 7.32 15.04 19.85
CA HIS A 609 7.17 14.19 21.05
C HIS A 609 7.27 14.98 22.39
N GLY A 610 7.69 14.32 23.47
CA GLY A 610 7.91 14.95 24.78
C GLY A 610 7.22 14.22 25.94
N GLY A 611 7.77 14.35 27.14
CA GLY A 611 7.29 13.68 28.35
C GLY A 611 7.34 12.16 28.21
N ILE A 612 6.20 11.50 28.42
CA ILE A 612 6.07 10.04 28.33
C ILE A 612 6.25 9.49 26.90
N ASP A 613 6.10 10.33 25.87
CA ASP A 613 6.36 9.93 24.48
C ASP A 613 7.83 10.20 24.13
N PRO A 614 8.68 9.17 24.02
CA PRO A 614 10.09 9.35 23.70
C PRO A 614 10.35 9.56 22.20
N GLY A 615 9.34 9.36 21.35
CA GLY A 615 9.50 9.20 19.92
C GLY A 615 10.33 7.96 19.55
N ALA A 616 11.00 8.01 18.41
CA ALA A 616 11.88 6.95 17.97
C ALA A 616 13.11 6.79 18.88
N LEU A 617 13.61 5.56 18.96
CA LEU A 617 14.67 5.16 19.88
C LEU A 617 15.85 4.56 19.14
N ASP A 618 17.06 5.02 19.50
CA ASP A 618 18.30 4.31 19.23
C ASP A 618 18.60 3.37 20.41
N LYS A 619 18.62 2.07 20.13
CA LYS A 619 18.90 1.03 21.11
C LYS A 619 20.23 0.36 20.78
N VAL A 620 21.08 0.21 21.78
CA VAL A 620 22.36 -0.49 21.67
C VAL A 620 22.41 -1.69 22.60
N TRP A 621 23.17 -2.70 22.22
CA TRP A 621 23.47 -3.83 23.10
C TRP A 621 24.55 -3.43 24.11
N TRP A 622 24.37 -3.84 25.36
CA TRP A 622 25.37 -3.78 26.41
C TRP A 622 25.45 -5.16 27.07
N LYS A 623 26.63 -5.57 27.53
CA LYS A 623 26.83 -6.82 28.29
C LYS A 623 26.98 -6.49 29.76
N ASP A 624 26.23 -7.16 30.64
CA ASP A 624 26.45 -7.06 32.07
C ASP A 624 27.77 -7.74 32.50
N LYS A 625 28.14 -7.61 33.78
CA LYS A 625 29.35 -8.23 34.34
C LYS A 625 29.40 -9.76 34.18
N ARG A 626 28.25 -10.40 33.93
CA ARG A 626 28.11 -11.84 33.68
C ARG A 626 28.04 -12.18 32.19
N GLY A 627 28.35 -11.22 31.31
CA GLY A 627 28.36 -11.40 29.85
C GLY A 627 26.98 -11.42 29.18
N ARG A 628 25.88 -11.24 29.93
CA ARG A 628 24.51 -11.30 29.37
C ARG A 628 24.19 -10.02 28.61
N LYS A 629 23.62 -10.16 27.42
CA LYS A 629 23.26 -9.04 26.55
C LYS A 629 21.92 -8.43 26.95
N HIS A 630 21.91 -7.11 27.06
CA HIS A 630 20.74 -6.31 27.39
C HIS A 630 20.63 -5.12 26.45
N TRP A 631 19.41 -4.64 26.22
CA TRP A 631 19.17 -3.43 25.45
C TRP A 631 19.29 -2.19 26.34
N LYS A 632 20.06 -1.20 25.89
CA LYS A 632 20.14 0.13 26.49
C LYS A 632 19.66 1.17 25.48
N ILE A 633 18.78 2.07 25.91
CA ILE A 633 18.40 3.24 25.12
C ILE A 633 19.56 4.24 25.17
N ARG A 634 20.08 4.61 24.01
CA ARG A 634 21.20 5.56 23.90
C ARG A 634 20.74 6.95 23.49
N THR A 635 19.75 7.04 22.60
CA THR A 635 19.24 8.32 22.08
C THR A 635 17.73 8.24 21.94
N ARG A 636 17.03 9.31 22.33
CA ARG A 636 15.58 9.47 22.16
C ARG A 636 15.30 10.64 21.23
N GLU A 637 14.35 10.48 20.33
CA GLU A 637 13.96 11.52 19.37
C GLU A 637 13.53 12.81 20.08
N LYS A 638 12.72 12.70 21.15
CA LYS A 638 12.24 13.88 21.90
C LYS A 638 13.35 14.81 22.40
N GLU A 639 14.53 14.25 22.71
CA GLU A 639 15.70 14.99 23.20
C GLU A 639 16.41 15.70 22.04
N VAL A 640 16.58 15.01 20.91
CA VAL A 640 17.17 15.57 19.69
C VAL A 640 16.29 16.69 19.14
N ALA A 641 14.98 16.47 19.04
CA ALA A 641 14.01 17.46 18.56
C ALA A 641 14.01 18.72 19.44
N LEU A 642 14.00 18.57 20.77
CA LEU A 642 14.05 19.71 21.70
C LEU A 642 15.35 20.51 21.56
N LYS A 643 16.48 19.81 21.46
CA LYS A 643 17.79 20.45 21.28
C LYS A 643 17.84 21.21 19.95
N ALA A 644 17.39 20.60 18.86
CA ALA A 644 17.34 21.23 17.54
C ALA A 644 16.41 22.46 17.53
N ALA A 645 15.25 22.38 18.16
CA ALA A 645 14.30 23.49 18.24
C ALA A 645 14.91 24.73 18.91
N LYS A 646 15.59 24.57 20.06
CA LYS A 646 16.28 25.67 20.76
C LYS A 646 17.40 26.29 19.92
N ILE A 647 18.16 25.47 19.20
CA ILE A 647 19.23 25.95 18.29
C ILE A 647 18.60 26.76 17.15
N LEU A 648 17.55 26.23 16.53
CA LEU A 648 16.85 26.88 15.42
C LEU A 648 16.25 28.21 15.84
N GLY A 649 15.57 28.26 16.98
CA GLY A 649 14.97 29.48 17.48
C GLY A 649 15.99 30.58 17.78
N LYS A 650 17.11 30.26 18.43
CA LYS A 650 18.23 31.22 18.61
C LYS A 650 18.79 31.77 17.30
N LYS A 651 18.71 31.01 16.20
CA LYS A 651 19.16 31.49 14.87
C LYS A 651 18.11 32.38 14.22
N PHE A 652 16.82 32.08 14.38
CA PHE A 652 15.73 32.95 13.90
C PHE A 652 15.63 34.26 14.70
N GLU A 653 15.81 34.23 16.02
CA GLU A 653 15.87 35.43 16.87
C GLU A 653 16.99 36.38 16.40
N ARG A 654 18.17 35.83 16.09
CA ARG A 654 19.29 36.59 15.50
C ARG A 654 18.99 37.17 14.10
N LYS A 655 17.98 36.65 13.40
CA LYS A 655 17.49 37.19 12.13
C LYS A 655 16.35 38.21 12.32
N GLY A 656 15.96 38.50 13.57
CA GLY A 656 14.91 39.46 13.90
C GLY A 656 13.50 38.90 13.91
N TYR A 657 13.33 37.57 13.87
CA TYR A 657 12.01 36.95 14.00
C TYR A 657 11.60 36.81 15.47
N ARG A 658 10.31 36.98 15.75
CA ARG A 658 9.70 36.57 17.01
C ARG A 658 9.52 35.05 17.00
N VAL A 659 10.21 34.34 17.89
CA VAL A 659 10.12 32.87 17.97
C VAL A 659 9.21 32.46 19.12
N LEU A 660 8.30 31.54 18.82
CA LEU A 660 7.46 30.86 19.79
C LEU A 660 7.77 29.36 19.75
N TYR A 661 7.54 28.66 20.86
CA TYR A 661 7.75 27.22 20.96
C TYR A 661 6.49 26.52 21.44
N THR A 662 6.22 25.32 20.91
CA THR A 662 5.18 24.45 21.50
C THR A 662 5.61 23.91 22.86
N ARG A 663 6.92 23.67 23.06
CA ARG A 663 7.54 23.33 24.34
C ARG A 663 9.02 23.74 24.39
N THR A 664 9.49 24.12 25.57
CA THR A 664 10.90 24.43 25.85
C THR A 664 11.55 23.47 26.86
N THR A 665 10.74 22.60 27.48
CA THR A 665 11.15 21.55 28.42
C THR A 665 10.57 20.18 28.01
N ASP A 666 10.89 19.13 28.74
CA ASP A 666 10.46 17.77 28.42
C ASP A 666 9.09 17.43 29.01
N TYR A 667 8.03 17.99 28.42
CA TYR A 667 6.65 17.60 28.70
C TYR A 667 5.91 17.23 27.42
N LYS A 668 4.83 16.47 27.56
CA LYS A 668 4.03 16.01 26.43
C LYS A 668 3.12 17.14 25.94
N VAL A 669 3.27 17.53 24.68
CA VAL A 669 2.27 18.34 23.94
C VAL A 669 1.47 17.40 23.05
N GLN A 670 0.14 17.45 23.13
CA GLN A 670 -0.72 16.61 22.29
C GLN A 670 -0.58 17.01 20.81
N LEU A 671 -0.69 16.04 19.91
CA LEU A 671 -0.47 16.27 18.47
C LEU A 671 -1.41 17.37 17.93
N GLU A 672 -2.65 17.38 18.41
CA GLU A 672 -3.71 18.28 17.98
C GLU A 672 -3.51 19.71 18.50
N ASP A 673 -2.77 19.88 19.60
CA ASP A 673 -2.54 21.17 20.25
C ASP A 673 -1.39 21.95 19.61
N ARG A 674 -0.52 21.28 18.85
CA ARG A 674 0.73 21.87 18.33
C ARG A 674 0.49 22.96 17.29
N ALA A 675 -0.17 22.62 16.18
CA ALA A 675 -0.59 23.62 15.19
C ALA A 675 -1.62 24.61 15.79
N MET A 676 -2.43 24.15 16.75
CA MET A 676 -3.40 25.01 17.41
C MET A 676 -2.76 26.14 18.21
N ALA A 677 -1.68 25.83 18.94
CA ALA A 677 -0.90 26.84 19.65
C ALA A 677 -0.38 27.92 18.67
N ALA A 678 0.00 27.53 17.46
CA ALA A 678 0.42 28.46 16.41
C ALA A 678 -0.74 29.36 15.95
N ASN A 679 -1.93 28.79 15.74
CA ASN A 679 -3.13 29.54 15.36
C ASN A 679 -3.51 30.57 16.43
N ILE A 680 -3.63 30.14 17.70
CA ILE A 680 -4.03 31.01 18.82
C ILE A 680 -3.02 32.14 19.03
N LYS A 681 -1.72 31.83 18.91
CA LYS A 681 -0.66 32.83 19.05
C LYS A 681 -0.42 33.65 17.78
N LYS A 682 -1.26 33.48 16.75
CA LYS A 682 -1.21 34.21 15.47
C LYS A 682 0.20 34.14 14.86
N ALA A 683 0.78 32.94 14.85
CA ALA A 683 2.08 32.69 14.22
C ALA A 683 1.94 32.71 12.69
N ASP A 684 2.95 33.24 12.01
CA ASP A 684 2.94 33.39 10.56
C ASP A 684 3.54 32.16 9.84
N LEU A 685 4.28 31.32 10.57
CA LEU A 685 4.85 30.05 10.09
C LEU A 685 4.86 29.01 11.21
N PHE A 686 4.73 27.73 10.84
CA PHE A 686 4.85 26.60 11.75
C PHE A 686 5.89 25.60 11.24
N ILE A 687 6.89 25.27 12.07
CA ILE A 687 7.97 24.33 11.73
C ILE A 687 8.06 23.27 12.83
N SER A 688 7.71 22.03 12.52
CA SER A 688 7.86 20.88 13.42
C SER A 688 9.14 20.10 13.13
N LEU A 689 9.91 19.75 14.16
CA LEU A 689 11.18 19.04 14.06
C LEU A 689 11.07 17.62 14.62
N HIS A 690 11.44 16.63 13.80
CA HIS A 690 11.36 15.19 14.08
C HIS A 690 12.64 14.46 13.64
N CYS A 691 12.76 13.19 14.05
CA CYS A 691 13.78 12.26 13.59
C CYS A 691 13.16 10.93 13.15
N ASN A 692 13.33 10.60 11.88
CA ASN A 692 12.73 9.44 11.27
C ASN A 692 13.27 8.12 11.85
N ALA A 693 12.57 7.01 11.58
CA ALA A 693 12.99 5.68 11.97
C ALA A 693 12.57 4.62 10.95
N ASN A 694 13.42 3.63 10.75
CA ASN A 694 13.16 2.51 9.86
C ASN A 694 13.58 1.18 10.48
N ARG A 695 12.86 0.10 10.16
CA ARG A 695 13.23 -1.26 10.58
C ARG A 695 14.57 -1.71 9.98
N LYS A 696 14.92 -1.22 8.79
CA LYS A 696 16.22 -1.44 8.18
C LYS A 696 17.16 -0.32 8.61
N ALA A 697 18.14 -0.66 9.46
CA ALA A 697 19.13 0.28 9.97
C ALA A 697 20.01 0.93 8.88
N SER A 698 20.03 0.38 7.66
CA SER A 698 20.74 0.97 6.51
C SER A 698 20.02 2.16 5.86
N VAL A 699 18.73 2.36 6.13
CA VAL A 699 17.96 3.50 5.60
C VAL A 699 18.43 4.78 6.29
N ARG A 700 18.63 5.82 5.49
CA ARG A 700 19.11 7.15 5.89
C ARG A 700 18.59 8.23 4.95
N GLY A 701 18.65 9.49 5.37
CA GLY A 701 18.36 10.65 4.54
C GLY A 701 17.58 11.75 5.27
N PHE A 702 17.42 12.86 4.56
CA PHE A 702 16.75 14.08 5.02
C PHE A 702 15.44 14.28 4.25
N GLU A 703 14.37 14.59 4.95
CA GLU A 703 13.01 14.70 4.41
C GLU A 703 12.26 15.90 5.00
N THR A 704 11.43 16.55 4.19
CA THR A 704 10.54 17.64 4.64
C THR A 704 9.13 17.36 4.15
N TYR A 705 8.15 17.57 5.02
CA TYR A 705 6.76 17.24 4.78
C TYR A 705 5.86 18.46 4.91
N TYR A 706 4.81 18.49 4.12
CA TYR A 706 3.67 19.41 4.23
C TYR A 706 2.38 18.58 4.28
N LEU A 707 1.30 19.16 4.78
CA LEU A 707 0.01 18.46 4.80
C LEU A 707 -0.38 18.07 3.36
N GLY A 708 -0.91 16.87 3.13
CA GLY A 708 -1.34 16.46 1.80
C GLY A 708 -1.51 14.96 1.63
N LYS A 709 -1.84 14.54 0.41
CA LYS A 709 -1.98 13.11 0.09
C LYS A 709 -0.60 12.44 0.06
N ALA A 710 -0.43 11.39 0.87
CA ALA A 710 0.76 10.53 0.80
C ALA A 710 0.79 9.79 -0.55
N ARG A 711 1.86 9.99 -1.33
CA ARG A 711 2.02 9.40 -2.68
C ARG A 711 2.59 7.97 -2.68
N ASN A 712 2.94 7.42 -1.51
CA ASN A 712 3.41 6.04 -1.39
C ASN A 712 3.14 5.46 0.02
N ASN A 713 3.19 4.12 0.11
CA ASN A 713 2.92 3.39 1.35
C ASN A 713 3.97 3.58 2.45
N ILE A 714 5.18 4.05 2.13
CA ILE A 714 6.23 4.30 3.14
C ILE A 714 5.92 5.59 3.88
N VAL A 715 5.66 6.67 3.14
CA VAL A 715 5.22 7.96 3.66
C VAL A 715 3.91 7.82 4.43
N LEU A 716 3.01 6.96 3.93
CA LEU A 716 1.76 6.66 4.63
C LEU A 716 1.98 6.01 6.00
N ARG A 717 2.89 5.04 6.08
CA ARG A 717 3.24 4.36 7.33
C ARG A 717 4.02 5.24 8.28
N LEU A 718 4.79 6.19 7.76
CA LEU A 718 5.45 7.21 8.57
C LEU A 718 4.39 8.13 9.20
N ALA A 719 3.50 8.70 8.39
CA ALA A 719 2.38 9.50 8.90
C ALA A 719 1.52 8.72 9.90
N ALA A 720 1.29 7.43 9.67
CA ALA A 720 0.63 6.55 10.63
C ALA A 720 1.28 6.54 12.00
N LYS A 721 2.60 6.31 11.99
CA LYS A 721 3.41 6.16 13.19
C LYS A 721 3.44 7.47 13.97
N GLU A 722 3.69 8.58 13.29
CA GLU A 722 3.76 9.90 13.92
C GLU A 722 2.38 10.37 14.43
N ASN A 723 1.30 9.97 13.75
CA ASN A 723 -0.06 10.23 14.22
C ASN A 723 -0.52 9.28 15.34
N ASN A 724 0.29 8.28 15.71
CA ASN A 724 -0.08 7.18 16.61
C ASN A 724 -1.35 6.41 16.18
N VAL A 725 -1.56 6.26 14.86
CA VAL A 725 -2.71 5.55 14.27
C VAL A 725 -2.26 4.33 13.48
N ASP A 726 -3.13 3.32 13.37
CA ASP A 726 -2.85 2.12 12.58
C ASP A 726 -2.78 2.48 11.07
N PRO A 727 -1.67 2.15 10.35
CA PRO A 727 -1.53 2.38 8.91
C PRO A 727 -2.68 1.86 8.04
N VAL A 728 -3.41 0.83 8.51
CA VAL A 728 -4.54 0.22 7.81
C VAL A 728 -5.81 1.07 7.92
N ARG A 729 -5.98 1.83 9.02
CA ARG A 729 -7.12 2.75 9.24
C ARG A 729 -6.92 4.09 8.56
N ILE A 730 -5.75 4.34 8.00
CA ILE A 730 -5.43 5.61 7.35
C ILE A 730 -6.19 5.82 6.05
N SER A 731 -6.83 4.84 5.43
CA SER A 731 -7.75 5.18 4.32
C SER A 731 -8.94 6.03 4.77
N ASP A 732 -9.43 5.81 6.00
CA ASP A 732 -10.56 6.55 6.56
C ASP A 732 -10.07 7.87 7.19
N THR A 733 -8.92 7.84 7.88
CA THR A 733 -8.22 9.03 8.32
C THR A 733 -7.74 9.89 7.15
N GLN A 734 -7.36 9.32 6.02
CA GLN A 734 -7.05 10.04 4.79
C GLN A 734 -8.30 10.64 4.21
N LYS A 735 -9.45 9.96 4.17
CA LYS A 735 -10.70 10.62 3.75
C LYS A 735 -10.99 11.82 4.65
N ILE A 736 -10.91 11.67 5.97
CA ILE A 736 -11.07 12.77 6.93
C ILE A 736 -10.04 13.88 6.69
N VAL A 737 -8.75 13.54 6.55
CA VAL A 737 -7.68 14.50 6.30
C VAL A 737 -7.79 15.12 4.92
N LEU A 738 -8.25 14.41 3.88
CA LEU A 738 -8.50 14.90 2.52
C LEU A 738 -9.75 15.79 2.46
N ASP A 739 -10.80 15.47 3.23
CA ASP A 739 -11.97 16.31 3.40
C ASP A 739 -11.59 17.58 4.20
N LEU A 740 -10.55 17.48 5.04
CA LEU A 740 -9.89 18.58 5.75
C LEU A 740 -8.72 19.22 4.96
N VAL A 741 -8.33 18.71 3.78
CA VAL A 741 -7.21 19.21 2.95
C VAL A 741 -7.55 20.58 2.31
N ASN A 742 -8.73 21.12 2.60
CA ASN A 742 -8.97 22.56 2.57
C ASN A 742 -8.21 23.30 3.70
N SER A 743 -7.05 22.81 4.14
CA SER A 743 -6.18 23.60 5.02
C SER A 743 -5.74 24.83 4.25
N PHE A 744 -5.93 25.98 4.87
CA PHE A 744 -5.38 27.24 4.39
C PHE A 744 -3.87 27.07 4.15
N LYS A 745 -3.33 27.64 3.07
CA LYS A 745 -1.88 27.73 2.80
C LYS A 745 -1.17 26.44 2.33
N MET A 746 -1.85 25.51 1.67
CA MET A 746 -1.23 24.28 1.14
C MET A 746 -0.14 24.52 0.08
N LYS A 747 -0.38 25.46 -0.85
CA LYS A 747 0.56 25.78 -1.93
C LYS A 747 1.83 26.40 -1.33
N GLU A 748 1.63 27.30 -0.39
CA GLU A 748 2.63 28.00 0.39
C GLU A 748 3.46 27.03 1.25
N SER A 749 2.81 26.09 1.94
CA SER A 749 3.48 25.05 2.74
C SER A 749 4.36 24.14 1.87
N ARG A 750 3.87 23.78 0.67
CA ARG A 750 4.65 23.00 -0.30
C ARG A 750 5.87 23.76 -0.80
N GLU A 751 5.72 25.05 -1.09
CA GLU A 751 6.83 25.91 -1.54
C GLU A 751 7.89 26.05 -0.44
N LEU A 752 7.47 26.40 0.78
CA LEU A 752 8.32 26.47 1.96
C LEU A 752 9.08 25.15 2.19
N ALA A 753 8.37 24.01 2.19
CA ALA A 753 8.97 22.69 2.37
C ALA A 753 10.04 22.40 1.30
N THR A 754 9.79 22.80 0.05
CA THR A 754 10.72 22.59 -1.07
C THR A 754 12.00 23.41 -0.89
N LEU A 755 11.88 24.67 -0.46
CA LEU A 755 13.03 25.56 -0.25
C LEU A 755 13.86 25.15 0.96
N VAL A 756 13.21 24.79 2.07
CA VAL A 756 13.87 24.23 3.26
C VAL A 756 14.61 22.93 2.95
N GLN A 757 13.94 21.98 2.29
CA GLN A 757 14.55 20.71 1.87
C GLN A 757 15.83 20.96 1.06
N LYS A 758 15.74 21.83 0.04
CA LYS A 758 16.86 22.16 -0.85
C LYS A 758 18.04 22.73 -0.07
N ARG A 759 17.80 23.72 0.80
CA ARG A 759 18.86 24.39 1.57
C ARG A 759 19.53 23.49 2.59
N CYS A 760 18.75 22.69 3.33
CA CYS A 760 19.29 21.69 4.26
C CYS A 760 20.17 20.67 3.53
N VAL A 761 19.66 20.05 2.47
CA VAL A 761 20.43 19.02 1.73
C VAL A 761 21.71 19.61 1.13
N THR A 762 21.63 20.76 0.47
CA THR A 762 22.82 21.40 -0.12
C THR A 762 23.84 21.80 0.94
N GLY A 763 23.41 22.39 2.06
CA GLY A 763 24.30 22.78 3.15
C GLY A 763 24.97 21.58 3.82
N LEU A 764 24.20 20.54 4.13
CA LEU A 764 24.72 19.33 4.78
C LEU A 764 25.72 18.57 3.90
N ARG A 765 25.48 18.49 2.59
CA ARG A 765 26.38 17.79 1.64
C ARG A 765 27.77 18.42 1.54
N ARG A 766 27.95 19.68 1.92
CA ARG A 766 29.27 20.33 1.97
C ARG A 766 30.14 19.81 3.11
N HIS A 767 29.54 19.25 4.15
CA HIS A 767 30.25 18.84 5.37
C HIS A 767 30.16 17.34 5.65
N TYR A 768 29.12 16.67 5.13
CA TYR A 768 28.84 15.27 5.44
C TYR A 768 28.66 14.45 4.17
N ARG A 769 29.47 13.39 4.04
CA ARG A 769 29.32 12.41 2.96
C ARG A 769 28.11 11.52 3.21
N GLY A 770 27.37 11.20 2.14
CA GLY A 770 26.28 10.21 2.20
C GLY A 770 24.90 10.76 2.59
N ILE A 771 24.72 12.09 2.67
CA ILE A 771 23.40 12.71 2.88
C ILE A 771 22.47 12.40 1.69
N LYS A 772 21.46 11.57 1.94
CA LYS A 772 20.44 11.19 0.97
C LYS A 772 19.30 12.21 0.99
N ASP A 773 18.87 12.61 -0.20
CA ASP A 773 17.77 13.54 -0.39
C ASP A 773 16.54 12.76 -0.84
N HIS A 774 15.48 12.84 -0.04
CA HIS A 774 14.21 12.19 -0.33
C HIS A 774 13.13 13.21 -0.76
N GLY A 775 13.47 14.49 -0.81
CA GLY A 775 12.61 15.56 -1.31
C GLY A 775 11.53 16.02 -0.33
N ALA A 776 10.76 17.03 -0.78
CA ALA A 776 9.62 17.56 -0.04
C ALA A 776 8.32 16.85 -0.46
N ARG A 777 7.55 16.31 0.50
CA ARG A 777 6.40 15.42 0.20
C ARG A 777 5.13 15.78 0.96
N GLY A 778 3.99 15.57 0.32
CA GLY A 778 2.69 15.67 0.97
C GLY A 778 2.39 14.41 1.79
N ALA A 779 1.89 14.57 3.01
CA ALA A 779 1.49 13.47 3.87
C ALA A 779 0.44 13.90 4.91
N PRO A 780 -0.44 12.99 5.37
CA PRO A 780 -1.53 13.32 6.27
C PRO A 780 -1.07 13.39 7.74
N PHE A 781 -0.06 14.21 8.06
CA PHE A 781 0.44 14.37 9.44
C PHE A 781 -0.53 15.22 10.28
N PHE A 782 -0.99 14.67 11.42
CA PHE A 782 -1.91 15.33 12.33
C PHE A 782 -1.34 16.58 12.98
N VAL A 783 -0.02 16.64 13.17
CA VAL A 783 0.64 17.85 13.68
C VAL A 783 0.51 19.04 12.72
N LEU A 784 0.22 18.81 11.43
CA LEU A 784 0.01 19.86 10.42
C LEU A 784 -1.49 20.14 10.17
N VAL A 785 -2.38 19.35 10.76
CA VAL A 785 -3.81 19.46 10.56
C VAL A 785 -4.35 20.72 11.25
N GLY A 786 -5.11 21.52 10.50
CA GLY A 786 -5.76 22.73 11.01
C GLY A 786 -4.84 23.95 11.14
N ALA A 787 -3.58 23.85 10.69
CA ALA A 787 -2.69 25.01 10.61
C ALA A 787 -3.27 26.07 9.63
N ARG A 788 -3.29 27.33 10.06
CA ARG A 788 -3.80 28.47 9.26
C ARG A 788 -2.70 29.27 8.57
N MET A 789 -1.46 28.89 8.81
CA MET A 789 -0.25 29.45 8.24
C MET A 789 0.52 28.37 7.47
N PRO A 790 1.50 28.71 6.62
CA PRO A 790 2.36 27.72 6.01
C PRO A 790 3.06 26.86 7.08
N ALA A 791 2.89 25.54 6.97
CA ALA A 791 3.25 24.58 8.01
C ALA A 791 4.03 23.39 7.43
N ILE A 792 5.17 23.07 8.04
CA ILE A 792 6.04 21.97 7.62
C ILE A 792 6.49 21.08 8.79
N LEU A 793 6.81 19.83 8.48
CA LEU A 793 7.49 18.88 9.37
C LEU A 793 8.83 18.50 8.75
N VAL A 794 9.92 18.66 9.50
CA VAL A 794 11.29 18.37 9.05
C VAL A 794 11.79 17.10 9.76
N GLU A 795 12.07 16.07 8.98
CA GLU A 795 12.72 14.85 9.43
C GLU A 795 14.23 15.00 9.25
N MET A 796 14.93 15.30 10.34
CA MET A 796 16.33 15.73 10.31
C MET A 796 17.31 14.59 9.97
N GLY A 797 16.86 13.34 10.05
CA GLY A 797 17.67 12.14 9.82
C GLY A 797 17.04 10.92 10.49
N TYR A 798 17.55 9.73 10.21
CA TYR A 798 17.02 8.48 10.77
C TYR A 798 17.74 8.10 12.08
N ILE A 799 17.05 8.17 13.22
CA ILE A 799 17.64 7.83 14.53
C ILE A 799 18.04 6.35 14.62
N THR A 800 17.40 5.48 13.83
CA THR A 800 17.72 4.05 13.73
C THR A 800 18.93 3.76 12.85
N ASN A 801 19.45 4.76 12.13
CA ASN A 801 20.63 4.61 11.30
C ASN A 801 21.91 4.84 12.13
N PRO A 802 22.85 3.88 12.18
CA PRO A 802 24.05 4.01 13.01
C PRO A 802 24.97 5.19 12.64
N THR A 803 24.93 5.66 11.40
CA THR A 803 25.68 6.83 10.95
C THR A 803 24.94 8.11 11.32
N GLU A 804 23.66 8.21 10.99
CA GLU A 804 22.89 9.44 11.23
C GLU A 804 22.62 9.69 12.71
N VAL A 805 22.48 8.66 13.55
CA VAL A 805 22.32 8.88 14.99
C VAL A 805 23.53 9.56 15.63
N LYS A 806 24.74 9.30 15.12
CA LYS A 806 25.95 10.03 15.57
C LYS A 806 25.87 11.51 15.18
N LEU A 807 25.35 11.80 13.99
CA LEU A 807 25.11 13.17 13.53
C LEU A 807 24.02 13.85 14.36
N LEU A 808 22.88 13.19 14.59
CA LEU A 808 21.75 13.72 15.37
C LEU A 808 22.12 14.05 16.83
N ARG A 809 23.14 13.40 17.40
CA ARG A 809 23.69 13.74 18.72
C ARG A 809 24.62 14.95 18.70
N SER A 810 25.24 15.25 17.55
CA SER A 810 26.20 16.34 17.39
C SER A 810 25.52 17.70 17.35
N THR A 811 25.94 18.61 18.23
CA THR A 811 25.47 20.02 18.21
C THR A 811 25.78 20.68 16.86
N THR A 812 26.99 20.49 16.33
CA THR A 812 27.42 21.08 15.06
C THR A 812 26.56 20.62 13.88
N TYR A 813 26.12 19.36 13.87
CA TYR A 813 25.19 18.87 12.85
C TYR A 813 23.84 19.57 12.95
N LEU A 814 23.27 19.65 14.16
CA LEU A 814 21.98 20.32 14.39
C LEU A 814 22.04 21.83 14.07
N GLU A 815 23.18 22.48 14.33
CA GLU A 815 23.41 23.87 13.92
C GLU A 815 23.37 24.02 12.39
N ARG A 816 24.00 23.10 11.66
CA ARG A 816 23.99 23.11 10.18
C ARG A 816 22.60 22.78 9.61
N VAL A 817 21.86 21.87 10.23
CA VAL A 817 20.44 21.64 9.90
C VAL A 817 19.66 22.94 10.07
N ALA A 818 19.82 23.60 11.22
CA ALA A 818 19.14 24.85 11.52
C ALA A 818 19.54 25.99 10.55
N ASP A 819 20.81 26.09 10.15
CA ASP A 819 21.26 27.04 9.12
C ASP A 819 20.55 26.80 7.78
N GLY A 820 20.41 25.53 7.38
CA GLY A 820 19.66 25.16 6.19
C GLY A 820 18.18 25.56 6.27
N ILE A 821 17.53 25.34 7.42
CA ILE A 821 16.13 25.74 7.64
C ILE A 821 16.00 27.26 7.56
N VAL A 822 16.85 28.02 8.26
CA VAL A 822 16.85 29.49 8.23
C VAL A 822 17.03 30.01 6.81
N GLN A 823 17.99 29.47 6.05
CA GLN A 823 18.19 29.87 4.66
C GLN A 823 16.98 29.52 3.77
N GLY A 824 16.34 28.38 3.99
CA GLY A 824 15.13 27.99 3.26
C GLY A 824 13.95 28.91 3.54
N VAL A 825 13.78 29.33 4.79
CA VAL A 825 12.76 30.31 5.20
C VAL A 825 13.07 31.70 4.63
N GLU A 826 14.33 32.13 4.60
CA GLU A 826 14.72 33.40 3.95
C GLU A 826 14.47 33.37 2.44
N ASP A 827 14.74 32.25 1.77
CA ASP A 827 14.43 32.08 0.34
C ASP A 827 12.92 32.14 0.10
N TYR A 828 12.13 31.54 0.98
CA TYR A 828 10.66 31.60 0.91
C TYR A 828 10.16 33.03 1.11
N ARG A 829 10.71 33.76 2.08
CA ARG A 829 10.41 35.19 2.28
C ARG A 829 10.69 36.02 1.01
N LYS A 830 11.79 35.72 0.31
CA LYS A 830 12.14 36.38 -0.96
C LYS A 830 11.24 35.98 -2.12
N SER A 831 10.66 34.78 -2.12
CA SER A 831 9.73 34.39 -3.19
C SER A 831 8.39 35.11 -3.04
N LEU A 832 7.94 35.36 -1.81
CA LEU A 832 6.73 36.15 -1.51
C LEU A 832 6.85 37.61 -1.98
N SER A 833 8.01 38.24 -1.81
CA SER A 833 8.22 39.64 -2.22
C SER A 833 8.32 39.87 -3.73
N ARG A 834 8.56 38.80 -4.51
CA ARG A 834 8.60 38.87 -5.99
C ARG A 834 7.23 38.74 -6.65
N VAL A 835 6.23 38.23 -5.94
CA VAL A 835 4.85 38.09 -6.45
C VAL A 835 4.03 39.38 -6.24
N GLY A 836 4.49 40.28 -5.35
CA GLY A 836 3.86 41.57 -5.07
C GLY A 836 4.42 42.78 -5.83
N ARG A 837 5.43 42.59 -6.69
CA ARG A 837 5.80 43.52 -7.75
C ARG A 837 5.22 43.01 -9.05
#